data_AF-A0A1C5K0B7-F1
#
_entry.id   AF-A0A1C5K0B7-F1
#
_cell.length_a   1.000
_cell.length_b   1.000
_cell.length_c   1.000
_cell.angle_alpha   90.00
_cell.angle_beta   90.00
_cell.angle_gamma   90.00
#
_symmetry.space_group_name_H-M   'P 1'
#
loop_
_entity.id
_entity.type
_entity.pdbx_description
1 polymer ?
#
loop_
_entity_poly.entity_id
_entity_poly.type
_entity_poly.pdbx_seq_one_letter_code
_entity_poly.pdbx_strand_id
1 'polypeptide(L)'
;MDEFVLVGGAGFLGTVTAEALLATGARVTTVDRRPPAEASTAAGLDWIRVDLLTDDPPELPPGVVVVLLGASEPRPRRPWTLPLDNAVSTARLLPRLTGRRVVLTSSVEVYGAAAGPLTEDTAPELPWTVEEIDDWCALARDLARSPCPPWRAAPLARAMADADPTGRWTYAMAKLAQERLVADAVDPDRLTVLRLANVVGAGQHRVATRLIRRARQGLPLPVTADAVRSFLPADALARMLRDGIGPGVWNVGGKPVPLTDLATWIRDLCGSSAPLRTVPRRTPDSSGLVVTDRLTAAGHRIGPLRPHLPALVAEVDHDRTPLFRPPLPVVVPPPPAHPELVAARQQEALASGEVKHGNRWTRELTERLGKELELDDDHRVLVTASGTAALRIMVAATVGPARPGDVAVLPSYTFPATAEILVQLGYALRFVDVDAATWTLDPAAVAAAVEQGGVRVVLCVDTFGNPCDYPALRAVCDPAGVALLADSAAALGSLHQGRPVAQQALAHSYSMSFAKVVSAGGAGGALVLPAGAAEAVLAAPAGWTRSELMNELPAVVAVDQLAELDTLVRRRAEVAEVYADAARTLPMRFQRVRAGDRHCWVHWVARLADRDRVAAQLAALGVQTKPYFAAIHRGPLGGGERLPVTERLDAEALALPMSSELTVEQAERVVAALHRCLG
;
A
#
# COMPACT_ATOMS: atom_id res chain seq x y z
N MET A 1 -39.21 -19.93 3.19
CA MET A 1 -38.25 -18.92 2.70
C MET A 1 -36.92 -19.33 3.27
N ASP A 2 -35.94 -19.63 2.42
CA ASP A 2 -34.64 -20.07 2.90
C ASP A 2 -33.94 -18.90 3.60
N GLU A 3 -33.34 -19.18 4.76
CA GLU A 3 -32.63 -18.19 5.58
C GLU A 3 -31.13 -18.50 5.55
N PHE A 4 -30.32 -17.50 5.20
CA PHE A 4 -28.87 -17.62 5.12
C PHE A 4 -28.19 -16.55 5.98
N VAL A 5 -27.14 -16.95 6.69
CA VAL A 5 -26.28 -16.04 7.45
C VAL A 5 -24.90 -16.04 6.81
N LEU A 6 -24.54 -14.96 6.12
CA LEU A 6 -23.26 -14.83 5.41
C LEU A 6 -22.25 -14.09 6.30
N VAL A 7 -21.23 -14.81 6.77
CA VAL A 7 -20.14 -14.22 7.57
C VAL A 7 -18.99 -13.83 6.64
N GLY A 8 -18.63 -12.55 6.60
CA GLY A 8 -17.77 -11.98 5.54
C GLY A 8 -18.56 -11.37 4.38
N GLY A 9 -19.75 -10.83 4.68
CA GLY A 9 -20.68 -10.29 3.68
C GLY A 9 -20.15 -9.10 2.87
N ALA A 10 -19.20 -8.32 3.40
CA ALA A 10 -18.65 -7.16 2.69
C ALA A 10 -17.58 -7.53 1.65
N GLY A 11 -17.09 -8.78 1.66
CA GLY A 11 -16.18 -9.29 0.64
C GLY A 11 -16.86 -9.45 -0.73
N PHE A 12 -16.07 -9.62 -1.78
CA PHE A 12 -16.56 -9.89 -3.14
C PHE A 12 -17.52 -11.09 -3.17
N LEU A 13 -17.08 -12.23 -2.61
CA LEU A 13 -17.93 -13.44 -2.53
C LEU A 13 -19.17 -13.20 -1.68
N GLY A 14 -19.03 -12.49 -0.56
CA GLY A 14 -20.14 -12.09 0.31
C GLY A 14 -21.22 -11.32 -0.43
N THR A 15 -20.81 -10.27 -1.15
CA THR A 15 -21.72 -9.38 -1.88
C THR A 15 -22.43 -10.13 -3.01
N VAL A 16 -21.69 -10.82 -3.88
CA VAL A 16 -22.29 -11.54 -5.02
C VAL A 16 -23.20 -12.69 -4.53
N THR A 17 -22.81 -13.38 -3.46
CA THR A 17 -23.64 -14.45 -2.88
C THR A 17 -24.92 -13.87 -2.27
N ALA A 18 -24.84 -12.74 -1.57
CA ALA A 18 -26.01 -12.07 -1.01
C ALA A 18 -27.00 -11.68 -2.11
N GLU A 19 -26.54 -10.98 -3.15
CA GLU A 19 -27.38 -10.53 -4.27
C GLU A 19 -28.08 -11.69 -4.97
N ALA A 20 -27.32 -12.75 -5.27
CA ALA A 20 -27.86 -13.91 -5.97
C ALA A 20 -28.86 -14.70 -5.12
N LEU A 21 -28.65 -14.81 -3.79
CA LEU A 21 -29.63 -15.43 -2.90
C LEU A 21 -30.89 -14.57 -2.74
N LEU A 22 -30.76 -13.25 -2.59
CA LEU A 22 -31.89 -12.32 -2.53
C LEU A 22 -32.74 -12.35 -3.79
N ALA A 23 -32.11 -12.46 -4.97
CA ALA A 23 -32.81 -12.60 -6.25
C ALA A 23 -33.70 -13.85 -6.33
N THR A 24 -33.46 -14.86 -5.47
CA THR A 24 -34.30 -16.06 -5.36
C THR A 24 -35.43 -15.94 -4.34
N GLY A 25 -35.52 -14.80 -3.64
CA GLY A 25 -36.48 -14.55 -2.56
C GLY A 25 -36.03 -15.09 -1.21
N ALA A 26 -34.76 -15.47 -1.04
CA ALA A 26 -34.22 -15.87 0.26
C ALA A 26 -34.09 -14.67 1.21
N ARG A 27 -34.14 -14.92 2.53
CA ARG A 27 -33.76 -13.92 3.53
C ARG A 27 -32.28 -14.07 3.83
N VAL A 28 -31.54 -12.97 3.76
CA VAL A 28 -30.07 -12.98 3.94
C VAL A 28 -29.71 -12.07 5.08
N THR A 29 -28.97 -12.58 6.06
CA THR A 29 -28.28 -11.75 7.05
C THR A 29 -26.79 -11.76 6.78
N THR A 30 -26.17 -10.60 6.69
CA THR A 30 -24.71 -10.47 6.56
C THR A 30 -24.08 -10.06 7.89
N VAL A 31 -22.93 -10.66 8.19
CA VAL A 31 -22.15 -10.37 9.41
C VAL A 31 -20.76 -9.91 8.99
N ASP A 32 -20.48 -8.63 9.18
CA ASP A 32 -19.20 -8.01 8.80
C ASP A 32 -19.07 -6.59 9.39
N ARG A 33 -17.86 -6.04 9.42
CA ARG A 33 -17.56 -4.69 9.93
C ARG A 33 -18.13 -3.58 9.06
N ARG A 34 -18.46 -3.91 7.80
CA ARG A 34 -19.02 -3.03 6.77
C ARG A 34 -20.23 -3.72 6.15
N PRO A 35 -21.19 -2.98 5.60
CA PRO A 35 -22.26 -3.63 4.86
C PRO A 35 -21.71 -4.25 3.56
N PRO A 36 -22.36 -5.29 3.01
CA PRO A 36 -22.17 -5.68 1.61
C PRO A 36 -22.40 -4.46 0.70
N ALA A 37 -21.82 -4.45 -0.50
CA ALA A 37 -21.82 -3.26 -1.34
C ALA A 37 -23.23 -2.91 -1.89
N GLU A 38 -23.46 -3.03 -3.20
CA GLU A 38 -24.70 -2.62 -3.89
C GLU A 38 -25.97 -3.26 -3.28
N ALA A 39 -25.82 -4.44 -2.64
CA ALA A 39 -26.86 -5.13 -1.89
C ALA A 39 -27.39 -4.39 -0.63
N SER A 40 -26.67 -3.43 -0.05
CA SER A 40 -26.97 -2.84 1.28
C SER A 40 -28.36 -2.22 1.46
N THR A 41 -29.10 -1.98 0.36
CA THR A 41 -30.46 -1.41 0.38
C THR A 41 -31.52 -2.37 -0.15
N ALA A 42 -31.14 -3.59 -0.50
CA ALA A 42 -32.06 -4.59 -1.04
C ALA A 42 -33.04 -5.09 0.03
N ALA A 43 -34.32 -5.23 -0.34
CA ALA A 43 -35.32 -5.83 0.52
C ALA A 43 -34.95 -7.28 0.85
N GLY A 44 -35.07 -7.69 2.11
CA GLY A 44 -34.72 -9.04 2.57
C GLY A 44 -33.26 -9.23 3.01
N LEU A 45 -32.45 -8.17 2.98
CA LEU A 45 -31.10 -8.16 3.51
C LEU A 45 -31.05 -7.48 4.90
N ASP A 46 -30.56 -8.22 5.89
CA ASP A 46 -30.17 -7.69 7.20
C ASP A 46 -28.63 -7.59 7.30
N TRP A 47 -28.14 -6.63 8.09
CA TRP A 47 -26.71 -6.45 8.36
C TRP A 47 -26.42 -6.34 9.85
N ILE A 48 -25.56 -7.23 10.34
CA ILE A 48 -24.98 -7.20 11.67
C ILE A 48 -23.58 -6.62 11.57
N ARG A 49 -23.41 -5.38 12.02
CA ARG A 49 -22.12 -4.71 12.08
C ARG A 49 -21.28 -5.26 13.21
N VAL A 50 -20.18 -5.92 12.90
CA VAL A 50 -19.24 -6.45 13.90
C VAL A 50 -17.83 -6.59 13.34
N ASP A 51 -16.81 -6.23 14.12
CA ASP A 51 -15.43 -6.60 13.86
C ASP A 51 -15.10 -7.90 14.59
N LEU A 52 -15.08 -9.02 13.87
CA LEU A 52 -14.82 -10.35 14.43
C LEU A 52 -13.42 -10.52 15.05
N LEU A 53 -12.50 -9.56 14.92
CA LEU A 53 -11.23 -9.56 15.67
C LEU A 53 -11.33 -8.86 17.02
N THR A 54 -12.13 -7.80 17.13
CA THR A 54 -12.14 -6.92 18.32
C THR A 54 -13.43 -6.94 19.13
N ASP A 55 -14.57 -7.18 18.49
CA ASP A 55 -15.89 -7.21 19.14
C ASP A 55 -16.29 -8.64 19.50
N ASP A 56 -17.15 -8.84 20.51
CA ASP A 56 -17.67 -10.17 20.82
C ASP A 56 -18.52 -10.72 19.66
N PRO A 57 -18.36 -12.01 19.26
CA PRO A 57 -19.13 -12.59 18.18
C PRO A 57 -20.65 -12.52 18.47
N PRO A 58 -21.45 -11.98 17.54
CA PRO A 58 -22.87 -11.79 17.77
C PRO A 58 -23.61 -13.13 17.77
N GLU A 59 -24.81 -13.14 18.33
CA GLU A 59 -25.74 -14.24 18.06
C GLU A 59 -26.11 -14.26 16.58
N LEU A 60 -26.09 -15.45 15.97
CA LEU A 60 -26.44 -15.62 14.56
C LEU A 60 -27.92 -15.99 14.42
N PRO A 61 -28.70 -15.29 13.57
CA PRO A 61 -30.09 -15.65 13.27
C PRO A 61 -30.24 -17.09 12.78
N PRO A 62 -31.46 -17.68 12.77
CA PRO A 62 -31.70 -19.00 12.20
C PRO A 62 -31.28 -19.11 10.72
N GLY A 63 -31.10 -20.33 10.23
CA GLY A 63 -30.70 -20.59 8.85
C GLY A 63 -29.30 -21.20 8.67
N VAL A 64 -28.90 -21.35 7.41
CA VAL A 64 -27.60 -21.92 7.02
C VAL A 64 -26.53 -20.85 7.20
N VAL A 65 -25.49 -21.16 7.98
CA VAL A 65 -24.36 -20.24 8.17
C VAL A 65 -23.33 -20.48 7.07
N VAL A 66 -23.07 -19.48 6.26
CA VAL A 66 -22.07 -19.52 5.19
C VAL A 66 -20.87 -18.69 5.59
N VAL A 67 -19.73 -19.34 5.81
CA VAL A 67 -18.48 -18.67 6.21
C VAL A 67 -17.71 -18.31 4.94
N LEU A 68 -17.72 -17.02 4.62
CA LEU A 68 -17.07 -16.37 3.47
C LEU A 68 -15.88 -15.52 3.90
N LEU A 69 -15.39 -15.71 5.14
CA LEU A 69 -14.22 -15.01 5.67
C LEU A 69 -13.00 -15.33 4.80
N GLY A 70 -12.59 -14.37 3.97
CA GLY A 70 -11.46 -14.46 3.05
C GLY A 70 -11.80 -14.16 1.58
N ALA A 71 -10.76 -13.86 0.80
CA ALA A 71 -10.82 -13.30 -0.57
C ALA A 71 -11.44 -11.88 -0.68
N SER A 72 -11.49 -11.14 0.42
CA SER A 72 -11.83 -9.71 0.41
C SER A 72 -10.77 -8.91 -0.36
N GLU A 73 -11.24 -8.01 -1.21
CA GLU A 73 -10.39 -7.10 -1.95
C GLU A 73 -10.09 -5.85 -1.09
N PRO A 74 -8.85 -5.31 -1.13
CA PRO A 74 -7.65 -5.89 -1.72
C PRO A 74 -6.97 -6.88 -0.76
N ARG A 75 -6.10 -7.73 -1.33
CA ARG A 75 -5.20 -8.62 -0.58
C ARG A 75 -4.59 -7.88 0.61
N PRO A 76 -4.34 -8.59 1.72
CA PRO A 76 -3.67 -8.00 2.86
C PRO A 76 -2.30 -7.44 2.46
N ARG A 77 -2.05 -6.18 2.86
CA ARG A 77 -0.83 -5.43 2.54
C ARG A 77 0.44 -6.05 3.11
N ARG A 78 0.27 -6.89 4.12
CA ARG A 78 1.31 -7.69 4.74
C ARG A 78 0.84 -9.13 4.79
N PRO A 79 1.70 -10.10 4.44
CA PRO A 79 1.29 -11.50 4.45
C PRO A 79 0.65 -11.91 5.78
N TRP A 80 1.15 -11.41 6.91
CA TRP A 80 0.64 -11.71 8.25
C TRP A 80 -0.72 -11.10 8.61
N THR A 81 -1.34 -10.21 7.83
CA THR A 81 -2.74 -9.80 8.15
C THR A 81 -3.77 -10.79 7.59
N LEU A 82 -3.38 -11.63 6.61
CA LEU A 82 -4.25 -12.65 6.04
C LEU A 82 -4.72 -13.73 7.03
N PRO A 83 -3.82 -14.28 7.89
CA PRO A 83 -4.20 -15.26 8.90
C PRO A 83 -5.18 -14.69 9.92
N LEU A 84 -5.10 -13.37 10.21
CA LEU A 84 -6.00 -12.68 11.12
C LEU A 84 -7.44 -12.70 10.60
N ASP A 85 -7.62 -12.23 9.36
CA ASP A 85 -8.94 -12.14 8.73
C ASP A 85 -9.58 -13.52 8.51
N ASN A 86 -8.79 -14.52 8.12
CA ASN A 86 -9.33 -15.84 7.79
C ASN A 86 -9.50 -16.72 9.02
N ALA A 87 -8.42 -17.01 9.74
CA ALA A 87 -8.41 -18.10 10.70
C ALA A 87 -8.62 -17.61 12.14
N VAL A 88 -8.03 -16.47 12.56
CA VAL A 88 -8.29 -15.91 13.90
C VAL A 88 -9.75 -15.45 14.04
N SER A 89 -10.28 -14.73 13.05
CA SER A 89 -11.69 -14.34 13.04
C SER A 89 -12.64 -15.54 13.03
N THR A 90 -12.28 -16.63 12.32
CA THR A 90 -13.05 -17.87 12.35
C THR A 90 -12.96 -18.56 13.71
N ALA A 91 -11.78 -18.59 14.34
CA ALA A 91 -11.60 -19.15 15.68
C ALA A 91 -12.52 -18.45 16.71
N ARG A 92 -12.69 -17.13 16.60
CA ARG A 92 -13.62 -16.35 17.44
C ARG A 92 -15.08 -16.71 17.16
N LEU A 93 -15.43 -17.03 15.92
CA LEU A 93 -16.79 -17.39 15.51
C LEU A 93 -17.22 -18.80 15.96
N LEU A 94 -16.29 -19.73 16.21
CA LEU A 94 -16.59 -21.15 16.45
C LEU A 94 -17.73 -21.43 17.45
N PRO A 95 -17.83 -20.75 18.61
CA PRO A 95 -18.94 -20.98 19.54
C PRO A 95 -20.33 -20.72 18.96
N ARG A 96 -20.42 -19.89 17.91
CA ARG A 96 -21.67 -19.55 17.20
C ARG A 96 -22.02 -20.55 16.09
N LEU A 97 -21.09 -21.44 15.74
CA LEU A 97 -21.27 -22.45 14.69
C LEU A 97 -21.74 -23.79 15.23
N THR A 98 -21.52 -24.07 16.52
CA THR A 98 -21.89 -25.33 17.16
C THR A 98 -23.37 -25.66 16.98
N GLY A 99 -23.67 -26.86 16.48
CA GLY A 99 -25.03 -27.33 16.23
C GLY A 99 -25.73 -26.68 15.02
N ARG A 100 -25.07 -25.80 14.28
CA ARG A 100 -25.61 -25.17 13.06
C ARG A 100 -25.29 -26.00 11.82
N ARG A 101 -26.06 -25.83 10.75
CA ARG A 101 -25.63 -26.24 9.39
C ARG A 101 -24.69 -25.18 8.86
N VAL A 102 -23.46 -25.56 8.53
CA VAL A 102 -22.39 -24.65 8.14
C VAL A 102 -21.87 -25.00 6.76
N VAL A 103 -21.75 -23.98 5.90
CA VAL A 103 -21.05 -24.06 4.63
C VAL A 103 -19.81 -23.17 4.73
N LEU A 104 -18.63 -23.77 4.76
CA LEU A 104 -17.36 -23.05 4.73
C LEU A 104 -16.88 -22.92 3.28
N THR A 105 -16.53 -21.71 2.87
CA THR A 105 -15.81 -21.50 1.59
C THR A 105 -14.31 -21.40 1.82
N SER A 106 -13.58 -22.21 1.08
CA SER A 106 -12.12 -22.26 1.10
C SER A 106 -11.61 -22.12 -0.32
N SER A 107 -10.74 -21.14 -0.58
CA SER A 107 -10.23 -20.94 -1.94
C SER A 107 -8.99 -21.81 -2.14
N VAL A 108 -9.07 -22.73 -3.10
CA VAL A 108 -8.00 -23.70 -3.37
C VAL A 108 -7.08 -23.28 -4.51
N GLU A 109 -7.31 -22.08 -5.06
CA GLU A 109 -6.45 -21.39 -6.03
C GLU A 109 -4.97 -21.29 -5.59
N VAL A 110 -4.68 -21.56 -4.32
CA VAL A 110 -3.39 -21.40 -3.62
C VAL A 110 -2.92 -22.67 -2.92
N TYR A 111 -3.57 -23.82 -3.10
CA TYR A 111 -3.10 -25.05 -2.43
C TYR A 111 -1.89 -25.66 -3.14
N GLY A 112 -0.72 -25.28 -2.62
CA GLY A 112 0.58 -25.90 -2.83
C GLY A 112 1.18 -25.84 -4.24
N ALA A 113 2.44 -26.24 -4.31
CA ALA A 113 3.20 -26.45 -5.54
C ALA A 113 2.76 -27.71 -6.30
N ALA A 114 1.50 -28.16 -6.13
CA ALA A 114 1.04 -29.45 -6.62
C ALA A 114 1.32 -29.57 -8.12
N ALA A 115 2.17 -30.53 -8.48
CA ALA A 115 2.55 -30.81 -9.86
C ALA A 115 1.37 -31.32 -10.72
N GLY A 116 0.20 -31.55 -10.12
CA GLY A 116 -1.01 -32.08 -10.76
C GLY A 116 -2.32 -31.40 -10.32
N PRO A 117 -3.46 -31.87 -10.86
CA PRO A 117 -4.79 -31.41 -10.46
C PRO A 117 -5.04 -31.64 -8.96
N LEU A 118 -5.67 -30.69 -8.28
CA LEU A 118 -6.05 -30.83 -6.88
C LEU A 118 -7.31 -31.68 -6.74
N THR A 119 -7.24 -32.76 -5.96
CA THR A 119 -8.41 -33.57 -5.52
C THR A 119 -8.86 -33.15 -4.12
N GLU A 120 -10.04 -33.60 -3.68
CA GLU A 120 -10.51 -33.36 -2.31
C GLU A 120 -9.59 -34.00 -1.25
N ASP A 121 -8.90 -35.08 -1.62
CA ASP A 121 -8.02 -35.84 -0.74
C ASP A 121 -6.53 -35.44 -0.88
N THR A 122 -6.21 -34.47 -1.75
CA THR A 122 -4.82 -34.00 -1.94
C THR A 122 -4.39 -33.14 -0.76
N ALA A 123 -3.37 -33.58 -0.02
CA ALA A 123 -2.70 -32.73 0.94
C ALA A 123 -1.89 -31.64 0.19
N PRO A 124 -2.09 -30.34 0.48
CA PRO A 124 -1.35 -29.30 -0.21
C PRO A 124 0.12 -29.32 0.22
N GLU A 125 1.04 -29.18 -0.73
CA GLU A 125 2.45 -28.93 -0.44
C GLU A 125 2.62 -27.49 0.05
N LEU A 126 2.57 -27.30 1.36
CA LEU A 126 2.72 -26.01 2.03
C LEU A 126 4.07 -25.95 2.76
N PRO A 127 4.60 -24.73 3.02
CA PRO A 127 5.80 -24.57 3.83
C PRO A 127 5.68 -25.16 5.24
N TRP A 128 4.46 -25.16 5.79
CA TRP A 128 4.14 -25.84 7.04
C TRP A 128 3.54 -27.22 6.81
N THR A 129 3.96 -28.15 7.66
CA THR A 129 3.36 -29.45 7.85
C THR A 129 1.94 -29.30 8.42
N VAL A 130 1.18 -30.39 8.31
CA VAL A 130 -0.14 -30.49 8.92
C VAL A 130 -0.09 -30.25 10.44
N GLU A 131 0.91 -30.80 11.12
CA GLU A 131 1.07 -30.67 12.58
C GLU A 131 1.35 -29.22 12.99
N GLU A 132 2.21 -28.51 12.25
CA GLU A 132 2.46 -27.07 12.49
C GLU A 132 1.20 -26.23 12.29
N ILE A 133 0.33 -26.59 11.33
CA ILE A 133 -0.97 -25.93 11.16
C ILE A 133 -1.92 -26.25 12.31
N ASP A 134 -1.90 -27.45 12.86
CA ASP A 134 -2.70 -27.85 14.02
C ASP A 134 -2.28 -27.09 15.28
N ASP A 135 -0.97 -26.99 15.53
CA ASP A 135 -0.40 -26.19 16.61
C ASP A 135 -0.80 -24.72 16.48
N TRP A 136 -0.73 -24.19 15.25
CA TRP A 136 -1.19 -22.84 14.97
C TRP A 136 -2.68 -22.66 15.25
N CYS A 137 -3.53 -23.63 14.89
CA CYS A 137 -4.96 -23.61 15.20
C CYS A 137 -5.23 -23.62 16.71
N ALA A 138 -4.44 -24.38 17.48
CA ALA A 138 -4.54 -24.39 18.94
C ALA A 138 -4.22 -23.00 19.53
N LEU A 139 -3.16 -22.35 19.04
CA LEU A 139 -2.81 -20.98 19.45
C LEU A 139 -3.89 -19.96 19.03
N ALA A 140 -4.45 -20.09 17.82
CA ALA A 140 -5.53 -19.22 17.36
C ALA A 140 -6.79 -19.33 18.24
N ARG A 141 -7.14 -20.54 18.71
CA ARG A 141 -8.23 -20.75 19.67
C ARG A 141 -7.97 -20.08 21.00
N ASP A 142 -6.73 -20.16 21.50
CA ASP A 142 -6.39 -19.53 22.77
C ASP A 142 -6.51 -18.00 22.70
N LEU A 143 -5.99 -17.40 21.63
CA LEU A 143 -6.17 -15.98 21.35
C LEU A 143 -7.64 -15.58 21.17
N ALA A 144 -8.45 -16.47 20.59
CA ALA A 144 -9.86 -16.22 20.32
C ALA A 144 -10.76 -16.13 21.57
N ARG A 145 -10.27 -16.53 22.75
CA ARG A 145 -11.02 -16.48 24.02
C ARG A 145 -11.39 -15.07 24.48
N SER A 146 -10.81 -14.02 23.89
CA SER A 146 -11.04 -12.62 24.24
C SER A 146 -10.85 -11.72 23.02
N PRO A 147 -11.26 -10.44 23.07
CA PRO A 147 -10.94 -9.45 22.04
C PRO A 147 -9.47 -9.50 21.63
N CYS A 148 -9.23 -9.70 20.33
CA CYS A 148 -7.91 -9.96 19.78
C CYS A 148 -7.58 -8.92 18.69
N PRO A 149 -7.27 -7.66 19.09
CA PRO A 149 -6.90 -6.63 18.14
C PRO A 149 -5.66 -7.03 17.33
N PRO A 150 -5.45 -6.47 16.13
CA PRO A 150 -4.42 -6.93 15.20
C PRO A 150 -3.01 -7.06 15.80
N TRP A 151 -2.61 -6.15 16.70
CA TRP A 151 -1.29 -6.20 17.35
C TRP A 151 -1.12 -7.40 18.30
N ARG A 152 -2.20 -7.94 18.86
CA ARG A 152 -2.15 -9.09 19.77
C ARG A 152 -2.00 -10.42 19.02
N ALA A 153 -2.58 -10.51 17.82
CA ALA A 153 -2.48 -11.69 16.97
C ALA A 153 -1.37 -11.61 15.91
N ALA A 154 -0.76 -10.43 15.71
CA ALA A 154 0.32 -10.25 14.74
C ALA A 154 1.48 -11.25 14.91
N PRO A 155 2.00 -11.53 16.13
CA PRO A 155 3.07 -12.53 16.31
C PRO A 155 2.70 -13.93 15.81
N LEU A 156 1.49 -14.38 16.14
CA LEU A 156 0.98 -15.69 15.70
C LEU A 156 0.89 -15.76 14.17
N ALA A 157 0.43 -14.67 13.55
CA ALA A 157 0.27 -14.60 12.10
C ALA A 157 1.60 -14.40 11.35
N ARG A 158 2.61 -13.79 12.00
CA ARG A 158 3.96 -13.63 11.47
C ARG A 158 4.67 -14.95 11.31
N ALA A 159 4.58 -15.87 12.27
CA ALA A 159 5.22 -17.19 12.14
C ALA A 159 4.84 -17.86 10.80
N MET A 160 3.56 -17.76 10.42
CA MET A 160 3.05 -18.32 9.16
C MET A 160 3.45 -17.50 7.93
N ALA A 161 3.70 -16.19 8.09
CA ALA A 161 4.24 -15.34 7.04
C ALA A 161 5.76 -15.52 6.86
N ASP A 162 6.51 -15.77 7.93
CA ASP A 162 7.96 -15.97 7.92
C ASP A 162 8.31 -17.33 7.34
N ALA A 163 7.44 -18.33 7.55
CA ALA A 163 7.51 -19.62 6.87
C ALA A 163 7.27 -19.51 5.35
N ASP A 164 6.60 -18.45 4.90
CA ASP A 164 6.41 -18.15 3.49
C ASP A 164 6.67 -16.67 3.17
N PRO A 165 7.95 -16.26 3.07
CA PRO A 165 8.30 -14.88 2.78
C PRO A 165 7.76 -14.40 1.42
N THR A 166 7.36 -15.33 0.54
CA THR A 166 6.75 -15.01 -0.75
C THR A 166 5.30 -14.54 -0.61
N GLY A 167 4.67 -14.76 0.55
CA GLY A 167 3.26 -14.47 0.86
C GLY A 167 2.26 -15.27 0.01
N ARG A 168 2.73 -16.24 -0.76
CA ARG A 168 1.98 -17.03 -1.74
C ARG A 168 1.11 -18.10 -1.08
N TRP A 169 1.71 -18.81 -0.14
CA TRP A 169 1.16 -19.90 0.67
C TRP A 169 0.58 -19.44 1.99
N THR A 170 0.90 -18.24 2.50
CA THR A 170 0.25 -17.69 3.70
C THR A 170 -1.28 -17.64 3.55
N TYR A 171 -1.80 -17.39 2.34
CA TYR A 171 -3.25 -17.47 2.12
C TYR A 171 -3.77 -18.91 2.25
N ALA A 172 -3.05 -19.85 1.67
CA ALA A 172 -3.38 -21.27 1.65
C ALA A 172 -3.36 -21.86 3.07
N MET A 173 -2.27 -21.63 3.81
CA MET A 173 -2.12 -22.06 5.20
C MET A 173 -3.24 -21.47 6.07
N ALA A 174 -3.62 -20.19 5.86
CA ALA A 174 -4.73 -19.56 6.58
C ALA A 174 -6.09 -20.20 6.26
N LYS A 175 -6.32 -20.58 5.00
CA LYS A 175 -7.55 -21.28 4.58
C LYS A 175 -7.60 -22.72 5.06
N LEU A 176 -6.47 -23.43 5.06
CA LEU A 176 -6.38 -24.77 5.63
C LEU A 176 -6.60 -24.74 7.14
N ALA A 177 -6.01 -23.78 7.86
CA ALA A 177 -6.28 -23.55 9.28
C ALA A 177 -7.77 -23.27 9.53
N GLN A 178 -8.42 -22.47 8.67
CA GLN A 178 -9.86 -22.22 8.75
C GLN A 178 -10.69 -23.51 8.57
N GLU A 179 -10.35 -24.35 7.60
CA GLU A 179 -11.00 -25.66 7.41
C GLU A 179 -10.90 -26.52 8.66
N ARG A 180 -9.72 -26.59 9.28
CA ARG A 180 -9.49 -27.37 10.49
C ARG A 180 -10.24 -26.83 11.71
N LEU A 181 -10.18 -25.52 11.92
CA LEU A 181 -10.89 -24.86 13.02
C LEU A 181 -12.39 -25.15 12.99
N VAL A 182 -13.01 -25.10 11.79
CA VAL A 182 -14.44 -25.36 11.63
C VAL A 182 -14.75 -26.85 11.74
N ALA A 183 -13.94 -27.72 11.15
CA ALA A 183 -14.11 -29.18 11.22
C ALA A 183 -14.08 -29.70 12.67
N ASP A 184 -13.25 -29.09 13.53
CA ASP A 184 -13.16 -29.48 14.95
C ASP A 184 -14.36 -28.99 15.78
N ALA A 185 -15.14 -28.01 15.30
CA ALA A 185 -16.23 -27.37 16.05
C ALA A 185 -17.63 -27.72 15.55
N VAL A 186 -17.75 -28.16 14.29
CA VAL A 186 -19.04 -28.43 13.63
C VAL A 186 -19.16 -29.92 13.34
N ASP A 187 -20.32 -30.48 13.66
CA ASP A 187 -20.69 -31.86 13.34
C ASP A 187 -20.45 -32.16 11.84
N PRO A 188 -19.69 -33.22 11.50
CA PRO A 188 -19.43 -33.61 10.10
C PRO A 188 -20.70 -33.77 9.25
N ASP A 189 -21.83 -34.20 9.83
CA ASP A 189 -23.10 -34.35 9.13
C ASP A 189 -23.81 -33.01 8.87
N ARG A 190 -23.26 -31.91 9.40
CA ARG A 190 -23.77 -30.54 9.26
C ARG A 190 -22.77 -29.60 8.59
N LEU A 191 -21.57 -30.09 8.26
CA LEU A 191 -20.50 -29.32 7.67
C LEU A 191 -20.34 -29.61 6.18
N THR A 192 -20.40 -28.58 5.37
CA THR A 192 -19.99 -28.60 3.97
C THR A 192 -18.78 -27.68 3.80
N VAL A 193 -17.70 -28.17 3.19
CA VAL A 193 -16.53 -27.36 2.79
C VAL A 193 -16.51 -27.25 1.27
N LEU A 194 -16.69 -26.04 0.76
CA LEU A 194 -16.60 -25.72 -0.67
C LEU A 194 -15.21 -25.17 -0.99
N ARG A 195 -14.41 -26.01 -1.65
CA ARG A 195 -13.06 -25.72 -2.11
C ARG A 195 -13.11 -25.09 -3.52
N LEU A 196 -13.11 -23.76 -3.57
CA LEU A 196 -13.38 -22.98 -4.78
C LEU A 196 -12.13 -22.78 -5.66
N ALA A 197 -12.25 -23.03 -6.96
CA ALA A 197 -11.28 -22.67 -8.00
C ALA A 197 -11.31 -21.16 -8.31
N ASN A 198 -10.72 -20.72 -9.44
CA ASN A 198 -10.61 -19.30 -9.80
C ASN A 198 -11.97 -18.63 -9.96
N VAL A 199 -12.45 -17.97 -8.92
CA VAL A 199 -13.75 -17.29 -9.01
C VAL A 199 -13.68 -16.18 -10.06
N VAL A 200 -14.78 -15.89 -10.75
CA VAL A 200 -14.88 -14.81 -11.74
C VAL A 200 -16.21 -14.07 -11.58
N GLY A 201 -16.16 -12.74 -11.53
CA GLY A 201 -17.34 -11.85 -11.53
C GLY A 201 -16.95 -10.37 -11.45
N ALA A 202 -17.91 -9.48 -11.70
CA ALA A 202 -17.74 -8.04 -11.46
C ALA A 202 -17.43 -7.78 -9.96
N GLY A 203 -16.43 -6.95 -9.69
CA GLY A 203 -15.94 -6.72 -8.32
C GLY A 203 -14.77 -7.62 -7.87
N GLN A 204 -14.38 -8.61 -8.67
CA GLN A 204 -13.13 -9.35 -8.49
C GLN A 204 -12.08 -8.87 -9.49
N HIS A 205 -11.12 -8.06 -9.05
CA HIS A 205 -10.08 -7.49 -9.90
C HIS A 205 -8.88 -8.42 -10.05
N ARG A 206 -9.15 -9.69 -10.37
CA ARG A 206 -8.12 -10.71 -10.67
C ARG A 206 -8.04 -10.95 -12.18
N VAL A 207 -7.69 -12.18 -12.56
CA VAL A 207 -7.24 -12.59 -13.89
C VAL A 207 -8.12 -12.06 -15.02
N ALA A 208 -9.42 -12.39 -15.04
CA ALA A 208 -10.31 -12.00 -16.14
C ALA A 208 -10.59 -10.49 -16.20
N THR A 209 -11.05 -9.89 -15.10
CA THR A 209 -11.37 -8.45 -15.02
C THR A 209 -10.16 -7.57 -15.31
N ARG A 210 -8.95 -7.98 -14.87
CA ARG A 210 -7.69 -7.30 -15.18
C ARG A 210 -7.39 -7.36 -16.68
N LEU A 211 -7.53 -8.53 -17.30
CA LEU A 211 -7.34 -8.68 -18.75
C LEU A 211 -8.36 -7.83 -19.53
N ILE A 212 -9.63 -7.78 -19.10
CA ILE A 212 -10.68 -6.96 -19.75
C ILE A 212 -10.30 -5.48 -19.70
N ARG A 213 -9.95 -4.96 -18.53
CA ARG A 213 -9.54 -3.56 -18.36
C ARG A 213 -8.32 -3.21 -19.22
N ARG A 214 -7.29 -4.06 -19.20
CA ARG A 214 -6.09 -3.87 -20.02
C ARG A 214 -6.41 -3.93 -21.52
N ALA A 215 -7.26 -4.84 -21.96
CA ALA A 215 -7.70 -4.94 -23.34
C ALA A 215 -8.44 -3.67 -23.78
N ARG A 216 -9.37 -3.16 -22.96
CA ARG A 216 -10.08 -1.89 -23.20
C ARG A 216 -9.14 -0.69 -23.25
N GLN A 217 -8.03 -0.74 -22.51
CA GLN A 217 -7.00 0.30 -22.49
C GLN A 217 -5.93 0.12 -23.59
N GLY A 218 -6.01 -0.92 -24.41
CA GLY A 218 -4.99 -1.24 -25.42
C GLY A 218 -3.62 -1.64 -24.83
N LEU A 219 -3.56 -1.98 -23.53
CA LEU A 219 -2.33 -2.34 -22.84
C LEU A 219 -1.97 -3.82 -23.06
N PRO A 220 -0.67 -4.19 -23.10
CA PRO A 220 -0.26 -5.59 -23.25
C PRO A 220 -0.91 -6.51 -22.22
N LEU A 221 -1.36 -7.69 -22.63
CA LEU A 221 -2.06 -8.66 -21.78
C LEU A 221 -1.07 -9.67 -21.20
N PRO A 222 -0.67 -9.56 -19.92
CA PRO A 222 0.30 -10.48 -19.33
C PRO A 222 -0.32 -11.86 -19.14
N VAL A 223 0.34 -12.89 -19.66
CA VAL A 223 -0.08 -14.30 -19.55
C VAL A 223 1.10 -15.18 -19.18
N THR A 224 0.92 -16.08 -18.21
CA THR A 224 1.93 -17.09 -17.89
C THR A 224 1.87 -18.18 -18.96
N ALA A 225 3.00 -18.41 -19.65
CA ALA A 225 3.08 -19.45 -20.68
C ALA A 225 2.69 -20.82 -20.09
N ASP A 226 1.84 -21.57 -20.80
CA ASP A 226 1.40 -22.93 -20.45
C ASP A 226 0.60 -23.07 -19.15
N ALA A 227 0.24 -21.95 -18.50
CA ALA A 227 -0.60 -21.99 -17.32
C ALA A 227 -2.05 -22.31 -17.69
N VAL A 228 -2.61 -23.34 -17.06
CA VAL A 228 -4.01 -23.75 -17.19
C VAL A 228 -4.69 -23.56 -15.84
N ARG A 229 -5.93 -23.06 -15.84
CA ARG A 229 -6.71 -22.77 -14.62
C ARG A 229 -8.16 -23.19 -14.75
N SER A 230 -8.75 -23.69 -13.67
CA SER A 230 -10.20 -23.89 -13.56
C SER A 230 -10.85 -22.63 -13.01
N PHE A 231 -12.03 -22.26 -13.53
CA PHE A 231 -12.73 -21.04 -13.18
C PHE A 231 -14.15 -21.31 -12.68
N LEU A 232 -14.63 -20.48 -11.75
CA LEU A 232 -15.96 -20.55 -11.16
C LEU A 232 -16.67 -19.20 -11.31
N PRO A 233 -17.68 -19.08 -12.19
CA PRO A 233 -18.56 -17.92 -12.19
C PRO A 233 -19.19 -17.72 -10.80
N ALA A 234 -19.13 -16.49 -10.27
CA ALA A 234 -19.50 -16.21 -8.88
C ALA A 234 -20.98 -16.52 -8.57
N ASP A 235 -21.86 -16.37 -9.56
CA ASP A 235 -23.28 -16.71 -9.49
C ASP A 235 -23.55 -18.22 -9.28
N ALA A 236 -22.59 -19.08 -9.65
CA ALA A 236 -22.71 -20.51 -9.46
C ALA A 236 -22.67 -20.92 -8.00
N LEU A 237 -21.95 -20.18 -7.14
CA LEU A 237 -21.90 -20.44 -5.70
C LEU A 237 -23.29 -20.32 -5.07
N ALA A 238 -24.02 -19.25 -5.38
CA ALA A 238 -25.36 -19.04 -4.85
C ALA A 238 -26.36 -20.11 -5.31
N ARG A 239 -26.26 -20.56 -6.58
CA ARG A 239 -27.05 -21.71 -7.06
C ARG A 239 -26.78 -22.95 -6.23
N MET A 240 -25.51 -23.27 -5.97
CA MET A 240 -25.14 -24.44 -5.16
C MET A 240 -25.63 -24.35 -3.71
N LEU A 241 -25.58 -23.16 -3.11
CA LEU A 241 -26.10 -22.92 -1.76
C LEU A 241 -27.61 -23.14 -1.68
N ARG A 242 -28.36 -22.66 -2.68
CA ARG A 242 -29.81 -22.83 -2.78
C ARG A 242 -30.21 -24.27 -3.08
N ASP A 243 -29.57 -24.90 -4.05
CA ASP A 243 -29.92 -26.26 -4.50
C ASP A 243 -29.58 -27.31 -3.43
N GLY A 244 -28.80 -26.93 -2.41
CA GLY A 244 -28.56 -27.72 -1.23
C GLY A 244 -27.52 -28.80 -1.45
N ILE A 245 -26.24 -28.43 -1.33
CA ILE A 245 -25.15 -29.40 -1.34
C ILE A 245 -25.06 -30.14 0.01
N GLY A 246 -24.76 -31.44 -0.06
CA GLY A 246 -24.64 -32.32 1.11
C GLY A 246 -23.38 -32.05 1.96
N PRO A 247 -23.30 -32.65 3.15
CA PRO A 247 -22.11 -32.57 3.99
C PRO A 247 -20.87 -33.16 3.30
N GLY A 248 -19.68 -32.73 3.73
CA GLY A 248 -18.39 -33.16 3.19
C GLY A 248 -17.60 -32.08 2.47
N VAL A 249 -16.46 -32.47 1.92
CA VAL A 249 -15.52 -31.59 1.18
C VAL A 249 -15.77 -31.73 -0.32
N TRP A 250 -15.89 -30.60 -1.00
CA TRP A 250 -16.21 -30.53 -2.43
C TRP A 250 -15.29 -29.56 -3.16
N ASN A 251 -14.58 -30.03 -4.18
CA ASN A 251 -13.89 -29.13 -5.10
C ASN A 251 -14.88 -28.56 -6.12
N VAL A 252 -14.80 -27.25 -6.36
CA VAL A 252 -15.75 -26.52 -7.20
C VAL A 252 -15.02 -25.71 -8.25
N GLY A 253 -15.22 -26.07 -9.51
CA GLY A 253 -14.63 -25.38 -10.66
C GLY A 253 -15.24 -25.82 -11.99
N GLY A 254 -15.11 -24.97 -13.01
CA GLY A 254 -15.46 -25.29 -14.38
C GLY A 254 -14.32 -25.96 -15.15
N LYS A 255 -14.58 -26.26 -16.43
CA LYS A 255 -13.59 -26.87 -17.32
C LYS A 255 -12.29 -26.03 -17.34
N PRO A 256 -11.10 -26.66 -17.28
CA PRO A 256 -9.83 -25.94 -17.32
C PRO A 256 -9.63 -25.13 -18.61
N VAL A 257 -9.02 -23.95 -18.49
CA VAL A 257 -8.79 -23.00 -19.58
C VAL A 257 -7.32 -22.56 -19.57
N PRO A 258 -6.59 -22.63 -20.70
CA PRO A 258 -5.27 -21.99 -20.85
C PRO A 258 -5.36 -20.47 -20.69
N LEU A 259 -4.43 -19.86 -19.96
CA LEU A 259 -4.44 -18.40 -19.76
C LEU A 259 -4.25 -17.62 -21.07
N THR A 260 -3.57 -18.20 -22.05
CA THR A 260 -3.43 -17.66 -23.42
C THR A 260 -4.76 -17.59 -24.15
N ASP A 261 -5.60 -18.62 -23.99
CA ASP A 261 -6.92 -18.70 -24.61
C ASP A 261 -7.85 -17.68 -23.95
N LEU A 262 -7.84 -17.60 -22.62
CA LEU A 262 -8.61 -16.60 -21.87
C LEU A 262 -8.27 -15.17 -22.33
N ALA A 263 -6.99 -14.83 -22.42
CA ALA A 263 -6.56 -13.52 -22.85
C ALA A 263 -6.93 -13.23 -24.32
N THR A 264 -6.85 -14.24 -25.19
CA THR A 264 -7.30 -14.14 -26.59
C THR A 264 -8.80 -13.88 -26.67
N TRP A 265 -9.63 -14.68 -25.98
CA TRP A 265 -11.08 -14.48 -25.95
C TRP A 265 -11.46 -13.09 -25.45
N ILE A 266 -10.80 -12.61 -24.38
CA ILE A 266 -11.06 -11.28 -23.83
C ILE A 266 -10.64 -10.18 -24.81
N ARG A 267 -9.47 -10.29 -25.42
CA ARG A 267 -8.99 -9.34 -26.42
C ARG A 267 -9.98 -9.21 -27.58
N ASP A 268 -10.41 -10.35 -28.12
CA ASP A 268 -11.32 -10.41 -29.27
C ASP A 268 -12.71 -9.84 -28.88
N LEU A 269 -13.24 -10.21 -27.70
CA LEU A 269 -14.50 -9.66 -27.19
C LEU A 269 -14.45 -8.15 -26.95
N CYS A 270 -13.30 -7.62 -26.56
CA CYS A 270 -13.11 -6.18 -26.38
C CYS A 270 -12.82 -5.43 -27.69
N GLY A 271 -12.68 -6.12 -28.83
CA GLY A 271 -12.25 -5.52 -30.09
C GLY A 271 -10.86 -4.89 -30.02
N SER A 272 -9.98 -5.42 -29.16
CA SER A 272 -8.68 -4.83 -28.85
C SER A 272 -7.56 -5.40 -29.73
N SER A 273 -6.58 -4.58 -30.11
CA SER A 273 -5.35 -5.03 -30.76
C SER A 273 -4.20 -5.28 -29.76
N ALA A 274 -4.48 -5.29 -28.46
CA ALA A 274 -3.47 -5.44 -27.42
C ALA A 274 -2.63 -6.73 -27.60
N PRO A 275 -1.30 -6.64 -27.58
CA PRO A 275 -0.46 -7.82 -27.71
C PRO A 275 -0.51 -8.68 -26.45
N LEU A 276 -0.43 -10.01 -26.62
CA LEU A 276 -0.18 -10.91 -25.51
C LEU A 276 1.29 -10.77 -25.09
N ARG A 277 1.54 -10.62 -23.79
CA ARG A 277 2.89 -10.59 -23.21
C ARG A 277 3.08 -11.82 -22.36
N THR A 278 3.91 -12.75 -22.82
CA THR A 278 4.28 -13.92 -22.03
C THR A 278 5.12 -13.49 -20.83
N VAL A 279 4.73 -13.93 -19.63
CA VAL A 279 5.52 -13.79 -18.40
C VAL A 279 5.97 -15.17 -17.91
N PRO A 280 7.21 -15.31 -17.41
CA PRO A 280 7.71 -16.59 -16.93
C PRO A 280 6.88 -17.11 -15.74
N ARG A 281 6.68 -18.42 -15.68
CA ARG A 281 6.02 -19.08 -14.54
C ARG A 281 6.93 -18.97 -13.32
N ARG A 282 6.41 -18.40 -12.23
CA ARG A 282 7.15 -18.27 -10.96
C ARG A 282 7.08 -19.58 -10.18
N THR A 283 8.15 -20.36 -10.11
CA THR A 283 8.20 -21.55 -9.26
C THR A 283 8.33 -21.16 -7.78
N PRO A 284 7.56 -21.78 -6.87
CA PRO A 284 6.47 -22.75 -7.11
C PRO A 284 5.13 -22.07 -7.43
N ASP A 285 4.49 -22.39 -8.57
CA ASP A 285 3.22 -21.78 -9.01
C ASP A 285 2.04 -22.72 -8.74
N SER A 286 0.97 -22.21 -8.11
CA SER A 286 -0.22 -23.01 -7.81
C SER A 286 -0.85 -23.55 -9.10
N SER A 287 -1.33 -24.80 -9.08
CA SER A 287 -1.94 -25.41 -10.25
C SER A 287 -3.21 -24.67 -10.65
N GLY A 288 -4.00 -24.20 -9.67
CA GLY A 288 -5.31 -23.58 -9.86
C GLY A 288 -6.28 -24.47 -10.67
N LEU A 289 -5.95 -25.76 -10.77
CA LEU A 289 -6.63 -26.81 -11.51
C LEU A 289 -7.24 -27.74 -10.47
N VAL A 290 -8.55 -27.95 -10.53
CA VAL A 290 -9.27 -28.78 -9.55
C VAL A 290 -9.97 -29.94 -10.25
N VAL A 291 -9.98 -31.10 -9.61
CA VAL A 291 -10.80 -32.26 -9.99
C VAL A 291 -12.20 -32.07 -9.41
N THR A 292 -13.24 -32.26 -10.23
CA THR A 292 -14.64 -32.01 -9.85
C THR A 292 -15.55 -33.22 -10.05
N ASP A 293 -14.95 -34.42 -10.03
CA ASP A 293 -15.66 -35.67 -10.30
C ASP A 293 -16.75 -35.96 -9.25
N ARG A 294 -16.46 -35.70 -7.96
CA ARG A 294 -17.46 -35.83 -6.88
C ARG A 294 -18.64 -34.89 -7.10
N LEU A 295 -18.36 -33.62 -7.41
CA LEU A 295 -19.39 -32.61 -7.71
C LEU A 295 -20.27 -33.06 -8.90
N THR A 296 -19.64 -33.55 -9.96
CA THR A 296 -20.32 -34.03 -11.17
C THR A 296 -21.16 -35.28 -10.91
N ALA A 297 -20.63 -36.23 -10.13
CA ALA A 297 -21.34 -37.45 -9.73
C ALA A 297 -22.58 -37.15 -8.86
N ALA A 298 -22.51 -36.10 -8.04
CA ALA A 298 -23.65 -35.60 -7.26
C ALA A 298 -24.69 -34.81 -8.10
N GLY A 299 -24.49 -34.71 -9.41
CA GLY A 299 -25.43 -34.06 -10.33
C GLY A 299 -25.25 -32.54 -10.47
N HIS A 300 -24.28 -31.95 -9.76
CA HIS A 300 -23.96 -30.53 -9.88
C HIS A 300 -23.00 -30.28 -11.06
N ARG A 301 -23.26 -29.25 -11.87
CA ARG A 301 -22.39 -28.88 -13.01
C ARG A 301 -22.12 -27.39 -13.05
N ILE A 302 -20.87 -27.02 -13.29
CA ILE A 302 -20.45 -25.64 -13.54
C ILE A 302 -20.32 -25.42 -15.04
N GLY A 303 -20.95 -24.35 -15.55
CA GLY A 303 -20.87 -23.99 -16.98
C GLY A 303 -19.46 -23.62 -17.42
N PRO A 304 -19.17 -23.67 -18.74
CA PRO A 304 -17.89 -23.20 -19.27
C PRO A 304 -17.73 -21.69 -19.06
N LEU A 305 -16.51 -21.20 -18.86
CA LEU A 305 -16.25 -19.77 -18.61
C LEU A 305 -16.61 -18.87 -19.82
N ARG A 306 -16.32 -19.32 -21.05
CA ARG A 306 -16.38 -18.48 -22.25
C ARG A 306 -17.74 -17.79 -22.47
N PRO A 307 -18.91 -18.45 -22.33
CA PRO A 307 -20.21 -17.79 -22.42
C PRO A 307 -20.48 -16.71 -21.36
N HIS A 308 -19.78 -16.71 -20.22
CA HIS A 308 -19.93 -15.67 -19.19
C HIS A 308 -19.11 -14.41 -19.49
N LEU A 309 -18.10 -14.48 -20.36
CA LEU A 309 -17.21 -13.34 -20.64
C LEU A 309 -17.91 -12.12 -21.25
N PRO A 310 -18.88 -12.24 -22.20
CA PRO A 310 -19.58 -11.08 -22.73
C PRO A 310 -20.33 -10.27 -21.66
N ALA A 311 -21.03 -10.96 -20.75
CA ALA A 311 -21.72 -10.32 -19.64
C ALA A 311 -20.72 -9.61 -18.71
N LEU A 312 -19.60 -10.28 -18.37
CA LEU A 312 -18.55 -9.68 -17.56
C LEU A 312 -17.92 -8.44 -18.21
N VAL A 313 -17.70 -8.46 -19.54
CA VAL A 313 -17.21 -7.28 -20.28
C VAL A 313 -18.21 -6.14 -20.18
N ALA A 314 -19.51 -6.42 -20.41
CA ALA A 314 -20.55 -5.41 -20.31
C ALA A 314 -20.66 -4.83 -18.89
N GLU A 315 -20.59 -5.66 -17.86
CA GLU A 315 -20.58 -5.23 -16.46
C GLU A 315 -19.38 -4.31 -16.17
N VAL A 316 -18.17 -4.69 -16.59
CA VAL A 316 -16.95 -3.88 -16.38
C VAL A 316 -17.01 -2.53 -17.11
N ASP A 317 -17.62 -2.48 -18.30
CA ASP A 317 -17.77 -1.26 -19.09
C ASP A 317 -18.80 -0.29 -18.45
N HIS A 318 -19.88 -0.82 -17.87
CA HIS A 318 -20.98 -0.02 -17.30
C HIS A 318 -20.85 0.23 -15.79
N ASP A 319 -19.85 -0.36 -15.13
CA ASP A 319 -19.59 -0.22 -13.69
C ASP A 319 -19.34 1.25 -13.31
N ARG A 320 -20.36 1.89 -12.75
CA ARG A 320 -20.31 3.26 -12.20
C ARG A 320 -20.03 3.29 -10.69
N THR A 321 -19.83 2.13 -10.08
CA THR A 321 -19.61 2.03 -8.64
C THR A 321 -18.27 2.67 -8.31
N PRO A 322 -18.18 3.47 -7.22
CA PRO A 322 -16.92 4.04 -6.79
C PRO A 322 -15.85 2.97 -6.73
N LEU A 323 -14.73 3.25 -7.37
CA LEU A 323 -13.60 2.36 -7.42
C LEU A 323 -12.92 2.23 -6.04
N PHE A 324 -13.29 3.00 -5.03
CA PHE A 324 -12.83 2.72 -3.67
C PHE A 324 -13.93 3.08 -2.67
N ARG A 325 -14.26 2.14 -1.77
CA ARG A 325 -15.15 2.37 -0.63
C ARG A 325 -14.60 1.69 0.63
N PRO A 326 -14.14 2.45 1.65
CA PRO A 326 -14.04 3.91 1.70
C PRO A 326 -13.05 4.45 0.65
N PRO A 327 -13.05 5.78 0.40
CA PRO A 327 -12.12 6.39 -0.54
C PRO A 327 -10.67 6.03 -0.23
N LEU A 328 -9.89 5.77 -1.28
CA LEU A 328 -8.45 5.54 -1.17
C LEU A 328 -7.76 6.87 -0.89
N PRO A 329 -7.07 7.02 0.26
CA PRO A 329 -6.40 8.27 0.58
C PRO A 329 -5.16 8.49 -0.29
N VAL A 330 -4.80 9.77 -0.48
CA VAL A 330 -3.61 10.17 -1.26
C VAL A 330 -2.32 9.61 -0.64
N VAL A 331 -2.30 9.47 0.68
CA VAL A 331 -1.17 8.90 1.43
C VAL A 331 -1.72 8.03 2.55
N VAL A 332 -1.13 6.86 2.73
CA VAL A 332 -1.33 6.03 3.91
C VAL A 332 0.00 5.91 4.64
N PRO A 333 0.08 6.29 5.93
CA PRO A 333 1.27 6.06 6.73
C PRO A 333 1.59 4.56 6.77
N PRO A 334 2.84 4.15 6.50
CA PRO A 334 3.22 2.76 6.74
C PRO A 334 3.08 2.46 8.24
N PRO A 335 2.33 1.41 8.63
CA PRO A 335 2.29 1.00 10.02
C PRO A 335 3.67 0.43 10.42
N PRO A 336 3.99 0.34 11.72
CA PRO A 336 5.17 -0.38 12.20
C PRO A 336 5.24 -1.78 11.60
N ALA A 337 6.41 -2.20 11.10
CA ALA A 337 6.70 -3.56 10.68
C ALA A 337 6.30 -4.54 11.79
N HIS A 338 6.67 -4.25 13.05
CA HIS A 338 6.35 -5.03 14.26
C HIS A 338 5.67 -4.16 15.33
N PRO A 339 4.34 -3.91 15.23
CA PRO A 339 3.64 -2.99 16.15
C PRO A 339 3.69 -3.44 17.61
N GLU A 340 3.69 -4.75 17.88
CA GLU A 340 3.84 -5.32 19.22
C GLU A 340 5.23 -5.08 19.81
N LEU A 341 6.28 -5.21 18.99
CA LEU A 341 7.65 -4.98 19.41
C LEU A 341 7.88 -3.49 19.64
N VAL A 342 7.34 -2.66 18.75
CA VAL A 342 7.30 -1.20 18.93
C VAL A 342 6.56 -0.83 20.22
N ALA A 343 5.39 -1.41 20.48
CA ALA A 343 4.66 -1.16 21.72
C ALA A 343 5.47 -1.60 22.96
N ALA A 344 6.07 -2.80 22.94
CA ALA A 344 6.89 -3.30 24.03
C ALA A 344 8.12 -2.41 24.29
N ARG A 345 8.82 -1.98 23.23
CA ARG A 345 9.98 -1.08 23.32
C ARG A 345 9.59 0.33 23.78
N GLN A 346 8.41 0.82 23.40
CA GLN A 346 7.86 2.07 23.92
C GLN A 346 7.55 1.94 25.41
N GLN A 347 6.94 0.82 25.85
CA GLN A 347 6.73 0.55 27.28
C GLN A 347 8.04 0.43 28.05
N GLU A 348 9.05 -0.22 27.47
CA GLU A 348 10.40 -0.31 28.04
C GLU A 348 11.02 1.09 28.23
N ALA A 349 10.93 1.96 27.22
CA ALA A 349 11.42 3.33 27.31
C ALA A 349 10.67 4.17 28.35
N LEU A 350 9.36 3.96 28.50
CA LEU A 350 8.57 4.62 29.53
C LEU A 350 8.93 4.11 30.93
N ALA A 351 9.07 2.78 31.09
CA ALA A 351 9.38 2.13 32.36
C ALA A 351 10.79 2.46 32.85
N SER A 352 11.75 2.70 31.96
CA SER A 352 13.10 3.13 32.34
C SER A 352 13.15 4.56 32.87
N GLY A 353 12.16 5.40 32.53
CA GLY A 353 12.17 6.84 32.81
C GLY A 353 13.13 7.66 31.92
N GLU A 354 13.93 7.01 31.08
CA GLU A 354 14.93 7.62 30.21
C GLU A 354 14.36 8.06 28.86
N VAL A 355 13.28 8.86 28.87
CA VAL A 355 12.50 9.16 27.65
C VAL A 355 13.09 10.26 26.76
N LYS A 356 14.14 10.96 27.20
CA LYS A 356 14.75 12.10 26.46
C LYS A 356 15.69 11.65 25.34
N HIS A 357 16.09 12.58 24.48
CA HIS A 357 17.12 12.37 23.48
C HIS A 357 18.43 11.86 24.09
N GLY A 358 19.14 11.01 23.35
CA GLY A 358 20.47 10.52 23.70
C GLY A 358 20.45 9.27 24.57
N ASN A 359 19.32 8.56 24.65
CA ASN A 359 19.19 7.27 25.29
C ASN A 359 19.15 6.15 24.23
N ARG A 360 18.74 4.95 24.61
CA ARG A 360 18.92 3.72 23.82
C ARG A 360 18.41 3.84 22.38
N TRP A 361 17.13 4.17 22.20
CA TRP A 361 16.46 4.11 20.90
C TRP A 361 16.85 5.27 19.99
N THR A 362 17.09 6.45 20.53
CA THR A 362 17.61 7.58 19.75
C THR A 362 19.06 7.36 19.30
N ARG A 363 19.91 6.74 20.13
CA ARG A 363 21.26 6.30 19.71
C ARG A 363 21.19 5.22 18.65
N GLU A 364 20.39 4.19 18.87
CA GLU A 364 20.21 3.10 17.91
C GLU A 364 19.70 3.60 16.56
N LEU A 365 18.73 4.51 16.55
CA LEU A 365 18.24 5.15 15.31
C LEU A 365 19.35 5.93 14.61
N THR A 366 20.13 6.70 15.36
CA THR A 366 21.24 7.52 14.84
C THR A 366 22.31 6.63 14.18
N GLU A 367 22.71 5.55 14.86
CA GLU A 367 23.69 4.58 14.34
C GLU A 367 23.19 3.87 13.08
N ARG A 368 21.92 3.44 13.08
CA ARG A 368 21.31 2.79 11.91
C ARG A 368 21.22 3.74 10.74
N LEU A 369 20.75 4.98 10.94
CA LEU A 369 20.72 6.00 9.90
C LEU A 369 22.11 6.28 9.33
N GLY A 370 23.14 6.38 10.18
CA GLY A 370 24.52 6.57 9.72
C GLY A 370 24.98 5.47 8.76
N LYS A 371 24.62 4.22 9.06
CA LYS A 371 24.91 3.06 8.19
C LYS A 371 24.10 3.09 6.90
N GLU A 372 22.78 3.27 6.99
CA GLU A 372 21.86 3.33 5.83
C GLU A 372 22.18 4.47 4.86
N LEU A 373 22.73 5.57 5.38
CA LEU A 373 23.14 6.74 4.59
C LEU A 373 24.59 6.68 4.12
N GLU A 374 25.31 5.59 4.42
CA GLU A 374 26.72 5.37 4.05
C GLU A 374 27.63 6.56 4.42
N LEU A 375 27.47 7.09 5.63
CA LEU A 375 28.22 8.27 6.07
C LEU A 375 29.71 7.97 6.27
N ASP A 376 30.54 8.94 5.85
CA ASP A 376 31.96 8.97 6.20
C ASP A 376 32.20 9.47 7.64
N ASP A 377 33.48 9.45 8.05
CA ASP A 377 33.89 9.89 9.39
C ASP A 377 33.76 11.40 9.60
N ASP A 378 33.62 12.18 8.53
CA ASP A 378 33.51 13.64 8.55
C ASP A 378 32.05 14.10 8.75
N HIS A 379 31.07 13.20 8.68
CA HIS A 379 29.66 13.50 8.87
C HIS A 379 29.04 12.75 10.05
N ARG A 380 27.99 13.35 10.63
CA ARG A 380 27.21 12.77 11.73
C ARG A 380 25.72 12.95 11.50
N VAL A 381 24.94 11.97 11.94
CA VAL A 381 23.48 12.07 12.01
C VAL A 381 23.09 12.68 13.36
N LEU A 382 22.12 13.59 13.36
CA LEU A 382 21.32 13.93 14.54
C LEU A 382 19.84 13.67 14.23
N VAL A 383 19.11 13.11 15.20
CA VAL A 383 17.67 12.86 15.09
C VAL A 383 16.87 13.95 15.79
N THR A 384 15.84 14.47 15.12
CA THR A 384 15.06 15.64 15.54
C THR A 384 13.57 15.33 15.68
N ALA A 385 12.86 16.18 16.41
CA ALA A 385 11.43 16.07 16.63
C ALA A 385 10.61 16.21 15.33
N SER A 386 11.15 16.86 14.29
CA SER A 386 10.51 17.01 12.98
C SER A 386 11.49 17.34 11.87
N GLY A 387 11.06 17.22 10.61
CA GLY A 387 11.85 17.71 9.46
C GLY A 387 12.06 19.23 9.48
N THR A 388 11.10 20.00 9.98
CA THR A 388 11.25 21.46 10.14
C THR A 388 12.32 21.80 11.17
N ALA A 389 12.34 21.08 12.30
CA ALA A 389 13.41 21.18 13.28
C ALA A 389 14.78 20.81 12.68
N ALA A 390 14.82 19.77 11.84
CA ALA A 390 16.04 19.38 11.13
C ALA A 390 16.55 20.51 10.22
N LEU A 391 15.68 21.11 9.40
CA LEU A 391 16.03 22.24 8.53
C LEU A 391 16.61 23.43 9.33
N ARG A 392 15.93 23.79 10.42
CA ARG A 392 16.30 24.92 11.25
C ARG A 392 17.67 24.74 11.91
N ILE A 393 17.89 23.57 12.52
CA ILE A 393 19.19 23.19 13.11
C ILE A 393 20.26 23.15 12.02
N MET A 394 19.96 22.57 10.86
CA MET A 394 20.91 22.45 9.75
C MET A 394 21.43 23.82 9.31
N VAL A 395 20.55 24.79 9.06
CA VAL A 395 20.97 26.15 8.66
C VAL A 395 21.73 26.84 9.79
N ALA A 396 21.21 26.79 11.03
CA ALA A 396 21.84 27.44 12.18
C ALA A 396 23.24 26.88 12.51
N ALA A 397 23.45 25.57 12.37
CA ALA A 397 24.70 24.90 12.70
C ALA A 397 25.76 24.98 11.59
N THR A 398 25.35 25.27 10.34
CA THR A 398 26.28 25.35 9.19
C THR A 398 26.61 26.78 8.81
N VAL A 399 25.59 27.58 8.48
CA VAL A 399 25.75 28.95 7.95
C VAL A 399 25.43 30.02 8.98
N GLY A 400 24.70 29.68 10.05
CA GLY A 400 24.32 30.56 11.14
C GLY A 400 23.09 31.44 10.83
N PRO A 401 22.73 32.36 11.74
CA PRO A 401 21.73 33.38 11.45
C PRO A 401 22.26 34.38 10.41
N ALA A 402 21.33 34.96 9.64
CA ALA A 402 21.63 35.94 8.63
C ALA A 402 22.23 37.23 9.22
N ARG A 403 23.16 37.83 8.48
CA ARG A 403 23.62 39.20 8.66
C ARG A 403 22.83 40.15 7.75
N PRO A 404 22.81 41.47 8.03
CA PRO A 404 22.19 42.43 7.12
C PRO A 404 22.70 42.27 5.68
N GLY A 405 21.79 42.01 4.74
CA GLY A 405 22.10 41.80 3.33
C GLY A 405 22.30 40.33 2.91
N ASP A 406 22.31 39.38 3.84
CA ASP A 406 22.41 37.96 3.50
C ASP A 406 21.12 37.46 2.84
N VAL A 407 21.30 36.80 1.69
CA VAL A 407 20.24 36.22 0.87
C VAL A 407 20.34 34.70 0.87
N ALA A 408 19.18 34.05 0.98
CA ALA A 408 19.01 32.62 0.77
C ALA A 408 18.31 32.36 -0.57
N VAL A 409 18.92 31.54 -1.43
CA VAL A 409 18.36 31.12 -2.72
C VAL A 409 17.70 29.76 -2.56
N LEU A 410 16.46 29.62 -3.02
CA LEU A 410 15.64 28.41 -2.84
C LEU A 410 14.57 28.30 -3.94
N PRO A 411 14.02 27.09 -4.21
CA PRO A 411 12.89 26.98 -5.13
C PRO A 411 11.62 27.51 -4.48
N SER A 412 10.75 28.17 -5.27
CA SER A 412 9.40 28.49 -4.78
C SER A 412 8.46 27.27 -4.77
N TYR A 413 8.75 26.24 -5.56
CA TYR A 413 7.95 25.01 -5.61
C TYR A 413 8.43 24.01 -4.56
N THR A 414 8.10 24.25 -3.29
CA THR A 414 8.48 23.40 -2.15
C THR A 414 7.42 23.46 -1.03
N PHE A 415 7.65 22.73 0.06
CA PHE A 415 6.86 22.85 1.27
C PHE A 415 7.22 24.17 2.01
N PRO A 416 6.24 24.91 2.58
CA PRO A 416 6.49 26.23 3.17
C PRO A 416 7.60 26.29 4.23
N ALA A 417 7.80 25.20 4.99
CA ALA A 417 8.84 25.16 6.02
C ALA A 417 10.24 25.48 5.49
N THR A 418 10.56 25.14 4.23
CA THR A 418 11.85 25.46 3.60
C THR A 418 12.11 26.97 3.58
N ALA A 419 11.08 27.78 3.30
CA ALA A 419 11.17 29.25 3.29
C ALA A 419 11.02 29.87 4.69
N GLU A 420 10.07 29.36 5.48
CA GLU A 420 9.76 29.89 6.81
C GLU A 420 10.96 29.84 7.77
N ILE A 421 11.75 28.76 7.74
CA ILE A 421 12.94 28.64 8.60
C ILE A 421 14.03 29.65 8.23
N LEU A 422 14.17 29.98 6.94
CA LEU A 422 15.15 30.96 6.47
C LEU A 422 14.76 32.36 6.93
N VAL A 423 13.47 32.71 6.85
CA VAL A 423 12.92 33.96 7.39
C VAL A 423 13.10 34.04 8.90
N GLN A 424 12.82 32.96 9.64
CA GLN A 424 13.04 32.90 11.09
C GLN A 424 14.51 33.11 11.48
N LEU A 425 15.44 32.71 10.61
CA LEU A 425 16.88 32.92 10.78
C LEU A 425 17.37 34.26 10.22
N GLY A 426 16.46 35.11 9.73
CA GLY A 426 16.72 36.49 9.29
C GLY A 426 17.14 36.65 7.83
N TYR A 427 17.11 35.59 7.02
CA TYR A 427 17.52 35.66 5.62
C TYR A 427 16.48 36.38 4.77
N ALA A 428 16.95 37.22 3.84
CA ALA A 428 16.13 37.63 2.70
C ALA A 428 15.99 36.45 1.73
N LEU A 429 14.79 36.24 1.19
CA LEU A 429 14.53 35.15 0.25
C LEU A 429 14.75 35.62 -1.19
N ARG A 430 15.41 34.79 -1.99
CA ARG A 430 15.45 34.92 -3.45
C ARG A 430 14.93 33.63 -4.06
N PHE A 431 13.65 33.64 -4.42
CA PHE A 431 13.07 32.49 -5.09
C PHE A 431 13.59 32.37 -6.51
N VAL A 432 13.98 31.15 -6.88
CA VAL A 432 14.32 30.79 -8.26
C VAL A 432 13.44 29.64 -8.72
N ASP A 433 13.39 29.44 -10.04
CA ASP A 433 12.51 28.43 -10.62
C ASP A 433 13.10 27.02 -10.49
N VAL A 434 12.27 26.03 -10.83
CA VAL A 434 12.67 24.63 -10.90
C VAL A 434 12.85 24.18 -12.35
N ASP A 435 13.65 23.15 -12.58
CA ASP A 435 13.78 22.53 -13.89
C ASP A 435 12.44 21.94 -14.34
N ALA A 436 12.05 22.21 -15.59
CA ALA A 436 10.74 21.82 -16.12
C ALA A 436 10.53 20.30 -16.25
N ALA A 437 11.61 19.52 -16.25
CA ALA A 437 11.55 18.07 -16.35
C ALA A 437 11.66 17.38 -14.98
N THR A 438 12.58 17.79 -14.12
CA THR A 438 12.85 17.12 -12.82
C THR A 438 12.06 17.74 -11.67
N TRP A 439 11.60 18.98 -11.82
CA TRP A 439 10.93 19.81 -10.82
C TRP A 439 11.76 20.04 -9.55
N THR A 440 13.08 19.84 -9.66
CA THR A 440 14.07 20.21 -8.66
C THR A 440 14.68 21.57 -9.01
N LEU A 441 15.38 22.19 -8.07
CA LEU A 441 16.04 23.49 -8.27
C LEU A 441 16.83 23.56 -9.59
N ASP A 442 16.62 24.59 -10.40
CA ASP A 442 17.32 24.79 -11.68
C ASP A 442 18.72 25.39 -11.46
N PRO A 443 19.82 24.68 -11.80
CA PRO A 443 21.18 25.20 -11.65
C PRO A 443 21.44 26.50 -12.41
N ALA A 444 20.81 26.71 -13.58
CA ALA A 444 20.99 27.94 -14.36
C ALA A 444 20.35 29.14 -13.66
N ALA A 445 19.16 28.94 -13.07
CA ALA A 445 18.50 29.97 -12.28
C ALA A 445 19.28 30.29 -10.98
N VAL A 446 19.92 29.29 -10.37
CA VAL A 446 20.82 29.49 -9.23
C VAL A 446 22.06 30.29 -9.62
N ALA A 447 22.68 30.00 -10.77
CA ALA A 447 23.83 30.76 -11.26
C ALA A 447 23.51 32.25 -11.41
N ALA A 448 22.40 32.57 -12.09
CA ALA A 448 21.94 33.96 -12.24
C ALA A 448 21.64 34.63 -10.88
N ALA A 449 21.12 33.88 -9.91
CA ALA A 449 20.84 34.40 -8.58
C ALA A 449 22.11 34.64 -7.74
N VAL A 450 23.14 33.81 -7.89
CA VAL A 450 24.45 33.97 -7.24
C VAL A 450 25.20 35.18 -7.82
N GLU A 451 25.13 35.38 -9.15
CA GLU A 451 25.74 36.54 -9.83
C GLU A 451 25.21 37.89 -9.34
N GLN A 452 23.95 37.96 -8.88
CA GLN A 452 23.37 39.17 -8.29
C GLN A 452 24.00 39.56 -6.93
N GLY A 453 24.82 38.69 -6.34
CA GLY A 453 25.50 38.95 -5.07
C GLY A 453 24.62 38.81 -3.83
N GLY A 454 25.27 38.87 -2.66
CA GLY A 454 24.64 38.76 -1.34
C GLY A 454 24.17 37.35 -0.95
N VAL A 455 24.34 36.36 -1.83
CA VAL A 455 23.91 34.98 -1.56
C VAL A 455 24.85 34.34 -0.55
N ARG A 456 24.30 33.93 0.59
CA ARG A 456 25.05 33.22 1.63
C ARG A 456 24.81 31.71 1.58
N VAL A 457 23.60 31.31 1.18
CA VAL A 457 23.17 29.93 1.16
C VAL A 457 22.25 29.66 -0.03
N VAL A 458 22.43 28.50 -0.67
CA VAL A 458 21.48 27.89 -1.60
C VAL A 458 20.88 26.68 -0.88
N LEU A 459 19.55 26.66 -0.73
CA LEU A 459 18.81 25.55 -0.15
C LEU A 459 18.04 24.83 -1.26
N CYS A 460 18.61 23.73 -1.77
CA CYS A 460 17.94 22.88 -2.76
C CYS A 460 16.96 21.91 -2.12
N VAL A 461 16.04 21.35 -2.90
CA VAL A 461 14.97 20.46 -2.41
C VAL A 461 14.87 19.23 -3.30
N ASP A 462 15.06 18.05 -2.72
CA ASP A 462 14.85 16.76 -3.40
C ASP A 462 13.34 16.49 -3.54
N THR A 463 12.74 17.22 -4.48
CA THR A 463 11.28 17.35 -4.61
C THR A 463 10.64 15.99 -4.88
N PHE A 464 9.74 15.58 -3.97
CA PHE A 464 9.05 14.28 -3.95
C PHE A 464 9.96 13.04 -3.83
N GLY A 465 11.24 13.26 -3.52
CA GLY A 465 12.26 12.22 -3.46
C GLY A 465 13.10 12.11 -4.72
N ASN A 466 12.92 13.00 -5.71
CA ASN A 466 13.80 13.11 -6.86
C ASN A 466 15.10 13.84 -6.47
N PRO A 467 16.28 13.23 -6.63
CA PRO A 467 17.54 13.91 -6.34
C PRO A 467 17.75 15.18 -7.19
N CYS A 468 18.25 16.25 -6.55
CA CYS A 468 18.74 17.44 -7.25
C CYS A 468 19.96 17.13 -8.14
N ASP A 469 20.28 18.05 -9.05
CA ASP A 469 21.54 18.02 -9.81
C ASP A 469 22.70 18.55 -8.95
N TYR A 470 23.10 17.75 -7.97
CA TYR A 470 24.12 18.16 -7.00
C TYR A 470 25.45 18.58 -7.65
N PRO A 471 26.00 17.86 -8.65
CA PRO A 471 27.21 18.30 -9.34
C PRO A 471 27.06 19.68 -10.00
N ALA A 472 25.94 19.93 -10.68
CA ALA A 472 25.69 21.22 -11.34
C ALA A 472 25.49 22.36 -10.32
N LEU A 473 24.77 22.10 -9.22
CA LEU A 473 24.58 23.08 -8.16
C LEU A 473 25.90 23.43 -7.46
N ARG A 474 26.74 22.44 -7.17
CA ARG A 474 28.06 22.65 -6.58
C ARG A 474 29.02 23.40 -7.52
N ALA A 475 28.95 23.14 -8.82
CA ALA A 475 29.74 23.89 -9.80
C ALA A 475 29.45 25.40 -9.79
N VAL A 476 28.25 25.80 -9.34
CA VAL A 476 27.87 27.21 -9.13
C VAL A 476 28.25 27.69 -7.73
N CYS A 477 27.97 26.89 -6.69
CA CYS A 477 28.11 27.32 -5.30
C CYS A 477 29.56 27.35 -4.81
N ASP A 478 30.35 26.31 -5.13
CA ASP A 478 31.71 26.11 -4.59
C ASP A 478 32.65 27.27 -4.98
N PRO A 479 32.72 27.72 -6.26
CA PRO A 479 33.58 28.85 -6.64
C PRO A 479 33.15 30.19 -6.03
N ALA A 480 31.85 30.35 -5.74
CA ALA A 480 31.29 31.56 -5.14
C ALA A 480 31.40 31.57 -3.60
N GLY A 481 31.88 30.49 -2.97
CA GLY A 481 31.92 30.35 -1.52
C GLY A 481 30.54 30.33 -0.88
N VAL A 482 29.51 29.95 -1.64
CA VAL A 482 28.12 29.86 -1.19
C VAL A 482 27.86 28.47 -0.64
N ALA A 483 27.25 28.37 0.54
CA ALA A 483 26.93 27.06 1.11
C ALA A 483 25.75 26.43 0.36
N LEU A 484 25.92 25.21 -0.12
CA LEU A 484 24.82 24.39 -0.63
C LEU A 484 24.28 23.50 0.50
N LEU A 485 23.02 23.68 0.86
CA LEU A 485 22.29 22.85 1.80
C LEU A 485 21.13 22.15 1.07
N ALA A 486 20.70 21.00 1.58
CA ALA A 486 19.64 20.21 0.96
C ALA A 486 18.48 19.91 1.91
N ASP A 487 17.28 20.36 1.52
CA ASP A 487 16.02 19.85 2.04
C ASP A 487 15.71 18.49 1.38
N SER A 488 16.27 17.45 1.99
CA SER A 488 16.02 16.05 1.65
C SER A 488 14.83 15.46 2.44
N ALA A 489 13.89 16.29 2.93
CA ALA A 489 12.78 15.83 3.77
C ALA A 489 11.93 14.75 3.10
N ALA A 490 11.99 14.62 1.79
CA ALA A 490 11.28 13.66 0.97
C ALA A 490 12.18 12.57 0.36
N ALA A 491 13.48 12.51 0.70
CA ALA A 491 14.48 11.73 -0.04
C ALA A 491 15.21 10.64 0.77
N LEU A 492 14.72 10.27 1.95
CA LEU A 492 15.23 9.08 2.65
C LEU A 492 14.96 7.83 1.79
N GLY A 493 16.02 7.15 1.34
CA GLY A 493 15.98 6.03 0.40
C GLY A 493 16.27 6.40 -1.07
N SER A 494 16.38 7.69 -1.39
CA SER A 494 16.80 8.16 -2.72
C SER A 494 18.31 8.05 -2.91
N LEU A 495 18.73 7.77 -4.14
CA LEU A 495 20.15 7.65 -4.49
C LEU A 495 20.50 8.61 -5.62
N HIS A 496 21.65 9.27 -5.53
CA HIS A 496 22.28 9.97 -6.63
C HIS A 496 23.47 9.14 -7.13
N GLN A 497 23.47 8.75 -8.41
CA GLN A 497 24.50 7.89 -9.02
C GLN A 497 24.82 6.64 -8.17
N GLY A 498 23.77 5.97 -7.67
CA GLY A 498 23.89 4.76 -6.86
C GLY A 498 24.29 4.96 -5.39
N ARG A 499 24.54 6.19 -4.92
CA ARG A 499 24.86 6.49 -3.51
C ARG A 499 23.76 7.29 -2.81
N PRO A 500 23.55 7.15 -1.50
CA PRO A 500 22.59 7.98 -0.77
C PRO A 500 22.81 9.48 -1.01
N VAL A 501 21.73 10.25 -1.09
CA VAL A 501 21.84 11.71 -1.30
C VAL A 501 22.52 12.43 -0.13
N ALA A 502 22.64 11.81 1.04
CA ALA A 502 23.03 12.36 2.33
C ALA A 502 24.30 13.21 2.43
N GLN A 503 25.19 13.13 1.44
CA GLN A 503 26.51 13.77 1.43
C GLN A 503 26.77 14.52 0.11
N GLN A 504 25.71 14.82 -0.65
CA GLN A 504 25.84 15.47 -1.97
C GLN A 504 25.86 17.00 -1.86
N ALA A 505 25.47 17.54 -0.70
CA ALA A 505 25.58 18.94 -0.27
C ALA A 505 26.32 19.03 1.08
N LEU A 506 26.57 20.24 1.59
CA LEU A 506 27.25 20.45 2.88
C LEU A 506 26.49 19.82 4.05
N ALA A 507 25.15 19.79 3.97
CA ALA A 507 24.29 19.15 4.94
C ALA A 507 22.92 18.82 4.33
N HIS A 508 22.25 17.82 4.91
CA HIS A 508 20.95 17.34 4.47
C HIS A 508 19.97 17.24 5.65
N SER A 509 18.74 17.68 5.46
CA SER A 509 17.65 17.47 6.43
C SER A 509 16.64 16.45 5.91
N TYR A 510 16.19 15.55 6.76
CA TYR A 510 15.20 14.51 6.48
C TYR A 510 13.97 14.65 7.37
N SER A 511 12.82 14.18 6.88
CA SER A 511 11.59 14.09 7.66
C SER A 511 11.15 12.63 7.76
N MET A 512 10.67 12.27 8.95
CA MET A 512 9.99 11.01 9.26
C MET A 512 8.54 11.27 9.70
N SER A 513 7.89 12.27 9.11
CA SER A 513 6.47 12.54 9.35
C SER A 513 5.56 11.45 8.76
N PHE A 514 4.25 11.50 9.04
CA PHE A 514 3.29 10.47 8.62
C PHE A 514 3.28 10.15 7.12
N ALA A 515 3.66 11.12 6.27
CA ALA A 515 3.57 10.99 4.82
C ALA A 515 4.85 10.45 4.16
N LYS A 516 5.90 10.21 4.95
CA LYS A 516 7.26 9.90 4.45
C LYS A 516 7.43 8.40 4.18
N VAL A 517 8.54 8.04 3.54
CA VAL A 517 8.87 6.62 3.28
C VAL A 517 9.00 5.87 4.61
N VAL A 518 9.77 6.42 5.54
CA VAL A 518 9.88 5.98 6.94
C VAL A 518 9.11 6.97 7.80
N SER A 519 8.24 6.48 8.69
CA SER A 519 7.52 7.33 9.65
C SER A 519 7.93 7.02 11.08
N ALA A 520 8.18 8.05 11.88
CA ALA A 520 8.47 7.91 13.31
C ALA A 520 7.17 7.91 14.16
N GLY A 521 6.08 7.34 13.63
CA GLY A 521 4.77 7.35 14.28
C GLY A 521 4.02 8.68 14.16
N GLY A 522 4.37 9.51 13.16
CA GLY A 522 3.65 10.74 12.82
C GLY A 522 4.54 11.99 12.74
N ALA A 523 5.51 12.14 13.65
CA ALA A 523 6.44 13.26 13.69
C ALA A 523 7.87 12.77 13.99
N GLY A 524 8.82 13.32 13.25
CA GLY A 524 10.25 13.02 13.39
C GLY A 524 11.06 13.61 12.25
N GLY A 525 12.35 13.73 12.45
CA GLY A 525 13.31 14.16 11.46
C GLY A 525 14.70 13.65 11.76
N ALA A 526 15.59 13.85 10.81
CA ALA A 526 17.02 13.63 10.98
C ALA A 526 17.77 14.69 10.19
N LEU A 527 19.03 14.93 10.51
CA LEU A 527 19.92 15.75 9.72
C LEU A 527 21.29 15.11 9.66
N VAL A 528 21.95 15.28 8.52
CA VAL A 528 23.36 14.94 8.30
C VAL A 528 24.12 16.24 8.27
N LEU A 529 25.10 16.37 9.16
CA LEU A 529 25.96 17.54 9.32
C LEU A 529 27.43 17.14 9.29
N PRO A 530 28.34 18.07 8.98
CA PRO A 530 29.75 17.91 9.31
C PRO A 530 29.92 17.62 10.81
N ALA A 531 30.86 16.74 11.17
CA ALA A 531 31.01 16.21 12.52
C ALA A 531 31.15 17.32 13.58
N GLY A 532 32.00 18.32 13.32
CA GLY A 532 32.17 19.46 14.24
C GLY A 532 30.90 20.30 14.44
N ALA A 533 30.05 20.43 13.41
CA ALA A 533 28.76 21.12 13.52
C ALA A 533 27.77 20.32 14.37
N ALA A 534 27.73 18.98 14.20
CA ALA A 534 26.90 18.11 15.01
C ALA A 534 27.32 18.12 16.50
N GLU A 535 28.62 18.09 16.77
CA GLU A 535 29.18 18.21 18.12
C GLU A 535 28.81 19.55 18.77
N ALA A 536 28.90 20.65 18.02
CA ALA A 536 28.49 21.97 18.50
C ALA A 536 27.00 22.02 18.87
N VAL A 537 26.12 21.37 18.09
CA VAL A 537 24.68 21.28 18.41
C VAL A 537 24.45 20.52 19.71
N LEU A 538 25.15 19.41 19.95
CA LEU A 538 25.03 18.60 21.16
C LEU A 538 25.64 19.28 22.40
N ALA A 539 26.71 20.06 22.22
CA ALA A 539 27.40 20.82 23.26
C ALA A 539 26.68 22.13 23.62
N ALA A 540 25.77 22.62 22.76
CA ALA A 540 25.04 23.86 23.00
C ALA A 540 24.26 23.79 24.34
N PRO A 541 24.27 24.87 25.14
CA PRO A 541 23.43 24.99 26.33
C PRO A 541 21.97 24.69 25.99
N ALA A 542 21.19 24.24 26.98
CA ALA A 542 19.76 23.96 26.78
C ALA A 542 19.06 25.19 26.18
N GLY A 543 18.72 25.08 24.90
CA GLY A 543 18.12 26.11 24.07
C GLY A 543 17.32 25.45 22.95
N TRP A 544 16.80 26.26 22.03
CA TRP A 544 15.86 25.81 21.00
C TRP A 544 16.35 24.62 20.15
N THR A 545 17.67 24.48 19.92
CA THR A 545 18.27 23.37 19.17
C THR A 545 18.16 22.03 19.92
N ARG A 546 18.43 22.01 21.23
CA ARG A 546 18.38 20.78 22.04
C ARG A 546 16.94 20.35 22.35
N SER A 547 16.00 21.30 22.47
CA SER A 547 14.57 21.02 22.61
C SER A 547 13.94 20.45 21.34
N GLU A 548 14.63 20.57 20.20
CA GLU A 548 14.20 20.08 18.90
C GLU A 548 14.76 18.70 18.54
N LEU A 549 15.53 18.08 19.44
CA LEU A 549 16.01 16.72 19.26
C LEU A 549 14.90 15.70 19.55
N MET A 550 14.96 14.55 18.86
CA MET A 550 13.97 13.48 19.00
C MET A 550 14.05 12.82 20.38
N ASN A 551 12.91 12.51 20.98
CA ASN A 551 12.80 11.71 22.21
C ASN A 551 12.64 10.21 21.90
N GLU A 552 12.63 9.33 22.90
CA GLU A 552 12.74 7.88 22.67
C GLU A 552 11.54 7.23 21.96
N LEU A 553 10.31 7.67 22.25
CA LEU A 553 9.10 7.02 21.75
C LEU A 553 8.94 7.01 20.21
N PRO A 554 9.10 8.14 19.49
CA PRO A 554 9.14 8.13 18.03
C PRO A 554 10.38 7.42 17.49
N ALA A 555 11.50 7.43 18.22
CA ALA A 555 12.71 6.72 17.81
C ALA A 555 12.49 5.20 17.75
N VAL A 556 11.75 4.63 18.71
CA VAL A 556 11.36 3.21 18.68
C VAL A 556 10.62 2.85 17.38
N VAL A 557 9.67 3.70 16.94
CA VAL A 557 8.91 3.47 15.71
C VAL A 557 9.82 3.60 14.49
N ALA A 558 10.67 4.63 14.46
CA ALA A 558 11.58 4.88 13.37
C ALA A 558 12.62 3.76 13.21
N VAL A 559 13.14 3.17 14.30
CA VAL A 559 14.07 2.04 14.26
C VAL A 559 13.45 0.83 13.54
N ASP A 560 12.18 0.53 13.85
CA ASP A 560 11.44 -0.57 13.21
C ASP A 560 11.13 -0.27 11.74
N GLN A 561 10.75 0.96 11.41
CA GLN A 561 10.47 1.36 10.03
C GLN A 561 11.72 1.45 9.15
N LEU A 562 12.85 1.91 9.72
CA LEU A 562 14.11 2.04 8.99
C LEU A 562 14.65 0.68 8.55
N ALA A 563 14.44 -0.37 9.36
CA ALA A 563 14.78 -1.74 8.98
C ALA A 563 14.05 -2.22 7.72
N GLU A 564 12.92 -1.60 7.37
CA GLU A 564 12.13 -1.90 6.18
C GLU A 564 12.38 -0.91 5.02
N LEU A 565 13.35 0.01 5.12
CA LEU A 565 13.53 1.10 4.16
C LEU A 565 13.56 0.62 2.70
N ASP A 566 14.39 -0.37 2.38
CA ASP A 566 14.49 -0.91 1.02
C ASP A 566 13.19 -1.55 0.53
N THR A 567 12.50 -2.29 1.40
CA THR A 567 11.18 -2.87 1.10
C THR A 567 10.15 -1.76 0.85
N LEU A 568 10.13 -0.72 1.67
CA LEU A 568 9.20 0.42 1.58
C LEU A 568 9.43 1.21 0.29
N VAL A 569 10.69 1.46 -0.09
CA VAL A 569 11.08 2.12 -1.35
C VAL A 569 10.72 1.25 -2.55
N ARG A 570 11.05 -0.03 -2.54
CA ARG A 570 10.74 -0.97 -3.63
C ARG A 570 9.24 -1.02 -3.91
N ARG A 571 8.39 -1.15 -2.89
CA ARG A 571 6.92 -1.16 -3.06
C ARG A 571 6.40 0.12 -3.71
N ARG A 572 6.96 1.27 -3.34
CA ARG A 572 6.59 2.56 -3.97
C ARG A 572 7.05 2.61 -5.43
N ALA A 573 8.23 2.06 -5.74
CA ALA A 573 8.71 1.98 -7.12
C ALA A 573 7.80 1.09 -8.00
N GLU A 574 7.35 -0.06 -7.50
CA GLU A 574 6.40 -0.94 -8.20
C GLU A 574 5.09 -0.20 -8.55
N VAL A 575 4.56 0.60 -7.61
CA VAL A 575 3.38 1.46 -7.86
C VAL A 575 3.71 2.60 -8.84
N ALA A 576 4.86 3.24 -8.70
CA ALA A 576 5.27 4.34 -9.56
C ALA A 576 5.42 3.90 -11.02
N GLU A 577 5.88 2.67 -11.27
CA GLU A 577 5.94 2.07 -12.60
C GLU A 577 4.55 1.92 -13.23
N VAL A 578 3.53 1.53 -12.46
CA VAL A 578 2.14 1.43 -12.96
C VAL A 578 1.64 2.80 -13.45
N TYR A 579 1.89 3.85 -12.68
CA TYR A 579 1.51 5.21 -13.09
C TYR A 579 2.35 5.75 -14.25
N ALA A 580 3.66 5.45 -14.26
CA ALA A 580 4.56 5.84 -15.34
C ALA A 580 4.18 5.17 -16.67
N ASP A 581 3.78 3.90 -16.64
CA ASP A 581 3.25 3.18 -17.80
C ASP A 581 1.95 3.82 -18.32
N ALA A 582 1.04 4.19 -17.41
CA ALA A 582 -0.21 4.88 -17.76
C ALA A 582 0.04 6.26 -18.40
N ALA A 583 1.03 6.99 -17.90
CA ALA A 583 1.43 8.29 -18.45
C ALA A 583 1.96 8.23 -19.89
N ARG A 584 2.28 7.04 -20.43
CA ARG A 584 2.63 6.88 -21.85
C ARG A 584 1.42 6.97 -22.79
N THR A 585 0.21 6.73 -22.30
CA THR A 585 -1.02 6.69 -23.10
C THR A 585 -2.02 7.77 -22.70
N LEU A 586 -1.94 8.27 -21.46
CA LEU A 586 -2.79 9.35 -20.96
C LEU A 586 -2.13 10.72 -21.12
N PRO A 587 -2.90 11.81 -21.28
CA PRO A 587 -2.38 13.17 -21.43
C PRO A 587 -1.90 13.75 -20.09
N MET A 588 -0.91 13.10 -19.47
CA MET A 588 -0.31 13.50 -18.21
C MET A 588 1.22 13.43 -18.29
N ARG A 589 1.91 14.22 -17.46
CA ARG A 589 3.37 14.16 -17.31
C ARG A 589 3.75 13.99 -15.85
N PHE A 590 4.95 13.53 -15.57
CA PHE A 590 5.50 13.42 -14.22
C PHE A 590 7.00 13.74 -14.25
N GLN A 591 7.65 13.77 -13.08
CA GLN A 591 9.08 14.09 -12.98
C GLN A 591 9.93 13.12 -13.78
N ARG A 592 10.89 13.66 -14.53
CA ARG A 592 12.01 12.90 -15.09
C ARG A 592 13.01 12.62 -13.96
N VAL A 593 13.39 11.35 -13.84
CA VAL A 593 14.51 10.90 -13.00
C VAL A 593 15.76 10.84 -13.87
N ARG A 594 16.89 11.37 -13.39
CA ARG A 594 18.17 11.35 -14.13
C ARG A 594 18.70 9.91 -14.21
N ALA A 595 19.46 9.61 -15.26
CA ALA A 595 20.09 8.29 -15.39
C ALA A 595 21.06 8.04 -14.23
N GLY A 596 20.99 6.86 -13.60
CA GLY A 596 21.81 6.51 -12.43
C GLY A 596 21.22 6.94 -11.08
N ASP A 597 20.19 7.79 -11.07
CA ASP A 597 19.51 8.22 -9.85
C ASP A 597 18.34 7.29 -9.50
N ARG A 598 18.05 7.16 -8.21
CA ARG A 598 16.88 6.45 -7.67
C ARG A 598 15.97 7.42 -6.95
N HIS A 599 14.73 7.51 -7.43
CA HIS A 599 13.64 8.23 -6.78
C HIS A 599 12.96 7.33 -5.73
N CYS A 600 12.79 7.79 -4.49
CA CYS A 600 12.15 6.97 -3.43
C CYS A 600 10.61 6.98 -3.45
N TRP A 601 10.03 7.87 -4.27
CA TRP A 601 8.59 7.97 -4.55
C TRP A 601 7.76 8.20 -3.29
N VAL A 602 8.18 9.17 -2.47
CA VAL A 602 7.37 9.58 -1.31
C VAL A 602 5.97 10.02 -1.75
N HIS A 603 5.91 10.69 -2.91
CA HIS A 603 4.69 11.05 -3.63
C HIS A 603 4.89 10.80 -5.12
N TRP A 604 3.79 10.54 -5.82
CA TRP A 604 3.75 10.50 -7.27
C TRP A 604 2.77 11.57 -7.74
N VAL A 605 3.29 12.51 -8.53
CA VAL A 605 2.57 13.73 -8.89
C VAL A 605 2.50 13.82 -10.41
N ALA A 606 1.29 13.84 -10.94
CA ALA A 606 1.02 14.12 -12.34
C ALA A 606 0.89 15.61 -12.56
N ARG A 607 1.25 16.06 -13.77
CA ARG A 607 0.91 17.37 -14.33
C ARG A 607 -0.20 17.19 -15.36
N LEU A 608 -1.33 17.86 -15.15
CA LEU A 608 -2.58 17.77 -15.90
C LEU A 608 -3.14 19.16 -16.18
N ALA A 609 -3.51 19.47 -17.43
CA ALA A 609 -4.06 20.78 -17.78
C ALA A 609 -5.40 21.08 -17.06
N ASP A 610 -6.31 20.10 -17.00
CA ASP A 610 -7.62 20.22 -16.32
C ASP A 610 -7.60 19.66 -14.89
N ARG A 611 -6.56 20.00 -14.12
CA ARG A 611 -6.27 19.39 -12.80
C ARG A 611 -7.50 19.30 -11.89
N ASP A 612 -8.22 20.42 -11.72
CA ASP A 612 -9.35 20.51 -10.78
C ASP A 612 -10.55 19.67 -11.21
N ARG A 613 -10.87 19.65 -12.52
CA ARG A 613 -11.95 18.80 -13.07
C ARG A 613 -11.64 17.32 -12.85
N VAL A 614 -10.41 16.92 -13.15
CA VAL A 614 -9.97 15.52 -13.00
C VAL A 614 -9.97 15.12 -11.52
N ALA A 615 -9.50 15.99 -10.63
CA ALA A 615 -9.54 15.76 -9.18
C ALA A 615 -10.97 15.52 -8.67
N ALA A 616 -11.95 16.32 -9.12
CA ALA A 616 -13.36 16.17 -8.75
C ALA A 616 -13.96 14.84 -9.25
N GLN A 617 -13.64 14.44 -10.49
CA GLN A 617 -14.11 13.16 -11.05
C GLN A 617 -13.47 11.95 -10.34
N LEU A 618 -12.16 12.02 -10.03
CA LEU A 618 -11.47 11.00 -9.25
C LEU A 618 -12.07 10.87 -7.84
N ALA A 619 -12.40 11.99 -7.19
CA ALA A 619 -13.04 11.98 -5.88
C ALA A 619 -14.42 11.28 -5.92
N ALA A 620 -15.21 11.49 -6.97
CA ALA A 620 -16.49 10.78 -7.17
C ALA A 620 -16.30 9.26 -7.36
N LEU A 621 -15.16 8.84 -7.89
CA LEU A 621 -14.76 7.42 -7.99
C LEU A 621 -14.07 6.89 -6.73
N GLY A 622 -14.01 7.67 -5.64
CA GLY A 622 -13.38 7.29 -4.38
C GLY A 622 -11.86 7.40 -4.36
N VAL A 623 -11.24 8.10 -5.31
CA VAL A 623 -9.79 8.32 -5.33
C VAL A 623 -9.48 9.71 -4.78
N GLN A 624 -8.87 9.78 -3.59
CA GLN A 624 -8.42 11.06 -3.06
C GLN A 624 -7.17 11.52 -3.81
N THR A 625 -7.11 12.82 -4.07
CA THR A 625 -5.98 13.49 -4.69
C THR A 625 -5.67 14.78 -3.93
N LYS A 626 -4.50 15.36 -4.18
CA LYS A 626 -4.10 16.61 -3.54
C LYS A 626 -3.38 17.54 -4.53
N PRO A 627 -3.76 18.83 -4.63
CA PRO A 627 -2.89 19.84 -5.21
C PRO A 627 -1.65 19.97 -4.30
N TYR A 628 -0.46 19.69 -4.81
CA TYR A 628 0.64 19.35 -3.92
C TYR A 628 1.35 20.57 -3.32
N PHE A 629 2.09 21.34 -4.11
CA PHE A 629 2.71 22.59 -3.66
C PHE A 629 2.09 23.79 -4.36
N ALA A 630 1.85 24.83 -3.59
CA ALA A 630 1.51 26.15 -4.11
C ALA A 630 2.80 26.91 -4.46
N ALA A 631 2.70 27.86 -5.38
CA ALA A 631 3.78 28.78 -5.68
C ALA A 631 4.00 29.78 -4.53
N ILE A 632 4.91 29.48 -3.60
CA ILE A 632 5.17 30.31 -2.39
C ILE A 632 5.45 31.79 -2.75
N HIS A 633 6.17 32.07 -3.84
CA HIS A 633 6.49 33.43 -4.30
C HIS A 633 5.26 34.27 -4.70
N ARG A 634 4.10 33.67 -4.92
CA ARG A 634 2.84 34.41 -5.15
C ARG A 634 2.17 34.86 -3.85
N GLY A 635 2.61 34.32 -2.72
CA GLY A 635 2.09 34.61 -1.40
C GLY A 635 2.88 35.72 -0.68
N PRO A 636 2.68 35.86 0.65
CA PRO A 636 3.29 36.93 1.45
C PRO A 636 4.82 36.90 1.54
N LEU A 637 5.45 35.78 1.19
CA LEU A 637 6.91 35.61 1.24
C LEU A 637 7.61 36.03 -0.06
N GLY A 638 6.86 36.26 -1.14
CA GLY A 638 7.44 36.65 -2.43
C GLY A 638 7.61 38.15 -2.63
N GLY A 639 8.41 38.50 -3.64
CA GLY A 639 8.77 39.86 -4.03
C GLY A 639 8.31 40.27 -5.43
N GLY A 640 7.44 39.49 -6.08
CA GLY A 640 6.97 39.74 -7.45
C GLY A 640 7.79 39.06 -8.54
N GLU A 641 8.55 38.02 -8.18
CA GLU A 641 9.29 37.17 -9.10
C GLU A 641 8.36 36.50 -10.12
N ARG A 642 8.87 36.21 -11.32
CA ARG A 642 8.17 35.40 -12.32
C ARG A 642 8.87 34.06 -12.50
N LEU A 643 8.22 32.99 -12.07
CA LEU A 643 8.76 31.63 -12.03
C LEU A 643 7.85 30.70 -12.86
N PRO A 644 7.88 30.81 -14.20
CA PRO A 644 6.87 30.22 -15.08
C PRO A 644 6.72 28.70 -14.96
N VAL A 645 7.78 27.96 -14.60
CA VAL A 645 7.68 26.51 -14.37
C VAL A 645 6.94 26.24 -13.07
N THR A 646 7.34 26.87 -11.97
CA THR A 646 6.67 26.79 -10.67
C THR A 646 5.20 27.18 -10.76
N GLU A 647 4.90 28.29 -11.43
CA GLU A 647 3.56 28.82 -11.64
C GLU A 647 2.65 27.86 -12.41
N ARG A 648 3.21 27.16 -13.41
CA ARG A 648 2.51 26.10 -14.14
C ARG A 648 2.30 24.85 -13.29
N LEU A 649 3.29 24.45 -12.50
CA LEU A 649 3.18 23.31 -11.60
C LEU A 649 2.10 23.52 -10.53
N ASP A 650 2.03 24.70 -9.93
CA ASP A 650 0.98 25.10 -8.98
C ASP A 650 -0.44 24.87 -9.57
N ALA A 651 -0.63 25.32 -10.82
CA ALA A 651 -1.91 25.18 -11.54
C ALA A 651 -2.23 23.72 -11.94
N GLU A 652 -1.23 22.93 -12.33
CA GLU A 652 -1.44 21.66 -13.04
C GLU A 652 -1.06 20.40 -12.24
N ALA A 653 -0.37 20.53 -11.10
CA ALA A 653 0.11 19.37 -10.34
C ALA A 653 -1.00 18.69 -9.52
N LEU A 654 -1.08 17.36 -9.62
CA LEU A 654 -2.02 16.52 -8.89
C LEU A 654 -1.29 15.32 -8.32
N ALA A 655 -1.19 15.25 -6.99
CA ALA A 655 -0.72 14.05 -6.33
C ALA A 655 -1.78 12.95 -6.40
N LEU A 656 -1.38 11.81 -6.97
CA LEU A 656 -2.16 10.58 -6.94
C LEU A 656 -1.87 9.80 -5.65
N PRO A 657 -2.74 8.85 -5.27
CA PRO A 657 -2.45 7.93 -4.18
C PRO A 657 -1.08 7.27 -4.32
N MET A 658 -0.20 7.49 -3.34
CA MET A 658 1.14 6.94 -3.28
C MET A 658 1.54 6.66 -1.83
N SER A 659 1.80 5.40 -1.52
CA SER A 659 2.37 4.95 -0.25
C SER A 659 2.95 3.55 -0.41
N SER A 660 3.82 3.12 0.50
CA SER A 660 4.30 1.72 0.55
C SER A 660 3.19 0.71 0.89
N GLU A 661 2.02 1.21 1.29
CA GLU A 661 0.82 0.45 1.60
C GLU A 661 -0.15 0.32 0.41
N LEU A 662 0.10 1.05 -0.69
CA LEU A 662 -0.71 0.93 -1.90
C LEU A 662 -0.25 -0.30 -2.69
N THR A 663 -1.17 -1.20 -3.02
CA THR A 663 -0.82 -2.36 -3.85
C THR A 663 -0.83 -2.02 -5.34
N VAL A 664 -0.14 -2.83 -6.16
CA VAL A 664 -0.16 -2.72 -7.62
C VAL A 664 -1.59 -2.78 -8.16
N GLU A 665 -2.44 -3.66 -7.62
CA GLU A 665 -3.84 -3.77 -8.04
C GLU A 665 -4.64 -2.50 -7.71
N GLN A 666 -4.39 -1.89 -6.56
CA GLN A 666 -5.01 -0.61 -6.22
C GLN A 666 -4.52 0.51 -7.15
N ALA A 667 -3.23 0.53 -7.50
CA ALA A 667 -2.67 1.48 -8.47
C ALA A 667 -3.29 1.30 -9.88
N GLU A 668 -3.43 0.05 -10.35
CA GLU A 668 -4.12 -0.26 -11.62
C GLU A 668 -5.59 0.20 -11.60
N ARG A 669 -6.25 0.12 -10.44
CA ARG A 669 -7.62 0.63 -10.26
C ARG A 669 -7.67 2.16 -10.28
N VAL A 670 -6.67 2.86 -9.72
CA VAL A 670 -6.51 4.31 -9.90
C VAL A 670 -6.27 4.68 -11.36
N VAL A 671 -5.45 3.92 -12.10
CA VAL A 671 -5.26 4.12 -13.54
C VAL A 671 -6.56 3.93 -14.33
N ALA A 672 -7.37 2.92 -13.99
CA ALA A 672 -8.69 2.76 -14.58
C ALA A 672 -9.60 3.99 -14.30
N ALA A 673 -9.53 4.57 -13.10
CA ALA A 673 -10.22 5.81 -12.78
C ALA A 673 -9.75 6.98 -13.66
N LEU A 674 -8.44 7.13 -13.85
CA LEU A 674 -7.85 8.17 -14.69
C LEU A 674 -8.29 8.06 -16.15
N HIS A 675 -8.36 6.85 -16.72
CA HIS A 675 -8.91 6.64 -18.06
C HIS A 675 -10.36 7.14 -18.17
N ARG A 676 -11.20 6.95 -17.15
CA ARG A 676 -12.59 7.46 -17.14
C ARG A 676 -12.70 8.98 -17.03
N CYS A 677 -11.67 9.65 -16.51
CA CYS A 677 -11.67 11.10 -16.29
C CYS A 677 -10.99 11.86 -17.45
N LEU A 678 -10.08 11.21 -18.16
CA LEU A 678 -9.21 11.79 -19.19
C LEU A 678 -9.54 11.31 -20.61
N GLY A 679 -10.16 10.15 -20.77
CA GLY A 679 -10.76 9.69 -22.03
C GLY A 679 -12.21 10.13 -22.11
#